data_AF-A0AAV7HEV2-F1
#
_entry.id   AF-A0AAV7HEV2-F1
#
_cell.length_a   1.000
_cell.length_b   1.000
_cell.length_c   1.000
_cell.angle_alpha   90.00
_cell.angle_beta   90.00
_cell.angle_gamma   90.00
#
_symmetry.space_group_name_H-M   'P 1'
#
loop_
_entity.id
_entity.type
_entity.pdbx_description
1 polymer ?
#
loop_
_entity_poly.entity_id
_entity_poly.type
_entity_poly.pdbx_seq_one_letter_code
_entity_poly.pdbx_strand_id
1 'polypeptide(L)'
;MDTTKIINPPLILFFFFFFFLYFSTAQSFPAKSSNNMEGWCRTMPHPEPCRYYLSHPSAPPYVNRSDFYKQSVKVALDLSIHAQGRIRQLGARCDGEAEKTAWLDCWKLFGNTVLQLNRTLSPVGGTCTPIDAQTWLSAALTNLYTCNKGFTELNANSSFMQPVLRYNVSDLISNCLAINNASLNATVAVPSGVWAGRRRLMQASGRADFVVAQDGSGNFKTVKEALEAAAALRRSSSRRIVIRVKTGVYAENLQILNSLNDLTIAGDGKGKTIITGRRSVSLGYTTFSSPTVSVFGDGFVGTDITIRNTYGAGSQAVALLSGSDQSVFYRCSIEGYQDTLCVYTQRQFYRECDIYGTIDFIFGNAAVVIQNCNIFARTPQKGEANVITAQGRTDQNQNTGIVIQSSNIQAAADFKPVHRKVKSYLGRPWQLYSRTVYLENFIDSIIDPAGWLPFNGNFALDTLYYAEFQNTGPGARVLRLRVKWKGFHIIRKPSQVRQFTVGNFIDGGTWLPATGFYDLLLQVTLARAIRAQSHLALLGPSCHDEPERAGWLDCWKLYGNTVVQLNRTLRGSVSAVDGQTWLSAALTNTQTCRKGFADLKASSKIIQPVLRYNVSELISNCLAVNNSSYNATMASINWMVFEKNFLDQLTPKRADMVVAPDGSGGYRSIKDAIDAATRRRLKGFSRRIMIYVKAGVYDEIITVKSSLYDLTLLGDGIGKTIITGSRSVAGGYTTFSSATFSVFGDGFVARRLTFRNTFGPGSQAVALLSGSDRSVFYRCSMEGYQDTLSVYTQRQFYRECDIYGTIDFIFGNAAVVIQRSSIILRKPLPGESNVITAQGRSDPLQNTGIVIQASRIRAGPDLRTAGRRVHSYLGRPWQLHSRTLYLQNYMANVIDPAGWMEFNGRFALDTLYYGEYKNTGPGSRLLKRVNWKGLHEFRSASQVSEFTVGNFIGGGKWIPPTGVPFDLGF
;
A
#
# COMPACT_ATOMS: atom_id res chain seq x y z
N MET A 1 28.11 83.26 16.29
CA MET A 1 27.99 82.54 17.58
C MET A 1 28.49 81.12 17.35
N ASP A 2 29.55 80.83 18.09
CA ASP A 2 30.23 79.57 18.40
C ASP A 2 29.98 78.24 17.65
N THR A 3 31.13 77.70 17.21
CA THR A 3 31.61 76.30 17.23
C THR A 3 30.64 75.15 16.95
N THR A 4 30.85 74.39 15.88
CA THR A 4 31.59 73.10 15.88
C THR A 4 31.44 72.34 14.54
N LYS A 5 32.59 71.83 14.03
CA LYS A 5 32.83 70.53 13.34
C LYS A 5 31.80 70.07 12.27
N ILE A 6 32.15 69.83 11.00
CA ILE A 6 33.20 68.94 10.47
C ILE A 6 33.51 69.28 8.99
N ILE A 7 34.75 68.95 8.64
CA ILE A 7 35.58 69.13 7.44
C ILE A 7 34.86 69.01 6.08
N ASN A 8 35.17 69.98 5.21
CA ASN A 8 34.71 70.18 3.83
C ASN A 8 35.81 69.80 2.79
N PRO A 9 35.46 69.66 1.50
CA PRO A 9 36.27 69.16 0.38
C PRO A 9 37.03 70.30 -0.34
N PRO A 10 37.55 70.08 -1.57
CA PRO A 10 37.42 71.13 -2.60
C PRO A 10 36.84 70.57 -3.92
N LEU A 11 35.87 71.25 -4.57
CA LEU A 11 36.01 72.43 -5.49
C LEU A 11 36.72 72.02 -6.81
N ILE A 12 36.25 72.26 -8.05
CA ILE A 12 35.57 73.38 -8.75
C ILE A 12 35.07 72.82 -10.11
N LEU A 13 33.82 73.01 -10.60
CA LEU A 13 33.06 74.17 -11.12
C LEU A 13 33.36 74.58 -12.57
N PHE A 14 32.25 74.85 -13.30
CA PHE A 14 32.05 75.60 -14.57
C PHE A 14 32.15 74.87 -15.93
N PHE A 15 31.36 75.13 -17.00
CA PHE A 15 30.49 76.26 -17.41
C PHE A 15 29.45 75.78 -18.49
N PHE A 16 28.18 76.26 -18.38
CA PHE A 16 27.13 76.60 -19.40
C PHE A 16 26.56 75.56 -20.42
N PHE A 17 25.24 75.27 -20.44
CA PHE A 17 24.03 76.00 -20.94
C PHE A 17 23.79 75.97 -22.47
N PHE A 18 22.91 75.07 -22.97
CA PHE A 18 21.63 75.36 -23.68
C PHE A 18 21.05 74.10 -24.39
N PHE A 19 19.71 74.12 -24.56
CA PHE A 19 18.85 73.34 -25.48
C PHE A 19 18.20 72.00 -25.06
N PHE A 20 16.95 72.13 -24.55
CA PHE A 20 15.71 71.46 -24.97
C PHE A 20 15.79 70.29 -25.99
N LEU A 21 15.30 69.09 -25.60
CA LEU A 21 14.12 68.38 -26.17
C LEU A 21 14.19 66.83 -26.08
N TYR A 22 13.05 66.28 -25.63
CA TYR A 22 12.50 64.93 -25.85
C TYR A 22 13.02 63.70 -25.06
N PHE A 23 12.13 63.28 -24.15
CA PHE A 23 11.97 62.02 -23.42
C PHE A 23 12.70 60.78 -23.96
N SER A 24 13.48 60.16 -23.07
CA SER A 24 13.49 58.72 -22.86
C SER A 24 13.72 58.46 -21.38
N THR A 25 12.74 57.83 -20.75
CA THR A 25 12.74 57.46 -19.33
C THR A 25 14.02 56.72 -18.98
N ALA A 26 14.73 57.20 -17.97
CA ALA A 26 15.72 56.41 -17.26
C ALA A 26 15.02 55.15 -16.71
N GLN A 27 15.19 54.02 -17.39
CA GLN A 27 14.97 52.73 -16.76
C GLN A 27 16.16 52.49 -15.83
N SER A 28 15.90 52.67 -14.54
CA SER A 28 16.68 52.05 -13.49
C SER A 28 16.86 50.57 -13.81
N PHE A 29 18.09 50.13 -14.07
CA PHE A 29 18.41 48.71 -14.07
C PHE A 29 18.11 48.15 -12.68
N PRO A 30 17.28 47.10 -12.54
CA PRO A 30 17.04 46.51 -11.24
C PRO A 30 18.33 45.85 -10.74
N ALA A 31 18.73 46.21 -9.52
CA ALA A 31 19.84 45.59 -8.82
C ALA A 31 19.63 44.07 -8.72
N LYS A 32 20.69 43.29 -9.00
CA LYS A 32 20.78 41.84 -8.72
C LYS A 32 20.29 41.57 -7.29
N SER A 33 19.25 40.75 -7.09
CA SER A 33 18.80 40.38 -5.74
C SER A 33 19.75 39.37 -5.08
N SER A 34 20.88 39.85 -4.56
CA SER A 34 21.89 39.06 -3.85
C SER A 34 21.43 38.50 -2.50
N ASN A 35 20.31 38.97 -1.95
CA ASN A 35 19.93 38.70 -0.55
C ASN A 35 19.27 37.32 -0.30
N ASN A 36 18.69 36.63 -1.29
CA ASN A 36 18.02 35.32 -1.05
C ASN A 36 18.93 34.10 -1.20
N MET A 37 19.98 34.16 -2.03
CA MET A 37 20.90 33.05 -2.30
C MET A 37 21.74 32.68 -1.06
N GLU A 38 22.31 33.67 -0.39
CA GLU A 38 23.13 33.45 0.82
C GLU A 38 22.31 32.81 1.95
N GLY A 39 21.04 33.21 2.07
CA GLY A 39 20.10 32.56 2.98
C GLY A 39 19.88 31.07 2.65
N TRP A 40 19.74 30.72 1.38
CA TRP A 40 19.53 29.33 0.97
C TRP A 40 20.80 28.47 1.11
N CYS A 41 21.97 28.95 0.70
CA CYS A 41 23.23 28.20 0.86
C CYS A 41 23.56 27.92 2.34
N ARG A 42 23.26 28.85 3.27
CA ARG A 42 23.45 28.63 4.72
C ARG A 42 22.63 27.48 5.30
N THR A 43 21.50 27.15 4.67
CA THR A 43 20.64 26.05 5.12
C THR A 43 21.07 24.67 4.60
N MET A 44 22.14 24.61 3.80
CA MET A 44 22.62 23.36 3.19
C MET A 44 23.67 22.65 4.04
N PRO A 45 23.82 21.32 3.86
CA PRO A 45 24.89 20.56 4.52
C PRO A 45 26.30 21.04 4.12
N HIS A 46 26.48 21.51 2.87
CA HIS A 46 27.76 22.00 2.35
C HIS A 46 27.63 23.43 1.78
N PRO A 47 27.66 24.49 2.62
CA PRO A 47 27.47 25.87 2.16
C PRO A 47 28.56 26.39 1.22
N GLU A 48 29.81 25.96 1.39
CA GLU A 48 30.95 26.49 0.62
C GLU A 48 30.88 26.16 -0.89
N PRO A 49 30.67 24.89 -1.31
CA PRO A 49 30.44 24.59 -2.73
C PRO A 49 29.22 25.32 -3.31
N CYS A 50 28.15 25.49 -2.52
CA CYS A 50 26.97 26.25 -2.94
C CYS A 50 27.34 27.70 -3.27
N ARG A 51 28.05 28.39 -2.36
CA ARG A 51 28.52 29.76 -2.57
C ARG A 51 29.44 29.87 -3.76
N TYR A 52 30.45 29.01 -3.86
CA TYR A 52 31.48 29.11 -4.89
C TYR A 52 30.92 29.00 -6.31
N TYR A 53 30.04 28.01 -6.56
CA TYR A 53 29.54 27.75 -7.91
C TYR A 53 28.27 28.54 -8.27
N LEU A 54 27.44 28.94 -7.30
CA LEU A 54 26.17 29.65 -7.56
C LEU A 54 26.29 31.17 -7.45
N SER A 55 27.40 31.71 -6.91
CA SER A 55 27.67 33.17 -6.86
C SER A 55 28.42 33.69 -8.10
N HIS A 56 28.72 32.84 -9.08
CA HIS A 56 29.54 33.21 -10.23
C HIS A 56 28.89 34.31 -11.09
N PRO A 57 29.66 35.31 -11.61
CA PRO A 57 29.10 36.47 -12.32
C PRO A 57 28.23 36.15 -13.53
N SER A 58 28.46 34.99 -14.15
CA SER A 58 27.79 34.43 -15.33
C SER A 58 26.52 33.60 -15.02
N ALA A 59 26.14 33.43 -13.75
CA ALA A 59 24.95 32.68 -13.39
C ALA A 59 23.66 33.49 -13.63
N PRO A 60 22.60 32.91 -14.22
CA PRO A 60 21.33 33.60 -14.47
C PRO A 60 20.62 33.99 -13.16
N PRO A 61 19.79 35.05 -13.15
CA PRO A 61 19.13 35.55 -11.93
C PRO A 61 18.13 34.53 -11.37
N TYR A 62 18.20 34.28 -10.04
CA TYR A 62 17.33 33.33 -9.33
C TYR A 62 16.08 34.03 -8.79
N VAL A 63 14.90 33.62 -9.27
CA VAL A 63 13.62 34.25 -8.88
C VAL A 63 12.98 33.54 -7.68
N ASN A 64 13.16 32.21 -7.54
CA ASN A 64 12.54 31.41 -6.48
C ASN A 64 13.36 30.15 -6.11
N ARG A 65 12.90 29.40 -5.09
CA ARG A 65 13.56 28.17 -4.57
C ARG A 65 13.59 27.01 -5.57
N SER A 66 12.63 26.93 -6.50
CA SER A 66 12.60 25.89 -7.55
C SER A 66 13.67 26.15 -8.61
N ASP A 67 13.84 27.40 -9.04
CA ASP A 67 14.90 27.78 -9.99
C ASP A 67 16.28 27.55 -9.39
N PHE A 68 16.45 27.87 -8.11
CA PHE A 68 17.68 27.61 -7.37
C PHE A 68 18.01 26.10 -7.25
N TYR A 69 17.00 25.26 -6.99
CA TYR A 69 17.17 23.80 -7.00
C TYR A 69 17.62 23.29 -8.38
N LYS A 70 16.94 23.70 -9.46
CA LYS A 70 17.29 23.30 -10.82
C LYS A 70 18.71 23.74 -11.19
N GLN A 71 19.11 24.95 -10.82
CA GLN A 71 20.48 25.39 -11.07
C GLN A 71 21.50 24.58 -10.26
N SER A 72 21.20 24.26 -9.01
CA SER A 72 22.09 23.45 -8.15
C SER A 72 22.34 22.07 -8.78
N VAL A 73 21.28 21.42 -9.27
CA VAL A 73 21.38 20.13 -9.98
C VAL A 73 22.14 20.29 -11.30
N LYS A 74 21.93 21.39 -12.03
CA LYS A 74 22.67 21.69 -13.28
C LYS A 74 24.17 21.84 -13.06
N VAL A 75 24.58 22.57 -12.02
CA VAL A 75 26.00 22.69 -11.65
C VAL A 75 26.60 21.33 -11.30
N ALA A 76 25.89 20.52 -10.51
CA ALA A 76 26.34 19.17 -10.19
C ALA A 76 26.49 18.30 -11.45
N LEU A 77 25.56 18.41 -12.41
CA LEU A 77 25.60 17.71 -13.70
C LEU A 77 26.82 18.15 -14.53
N ASP A 78 27.00 19.45 -14.73
CA ASP A 78 28.09 20.00 -15.53
C ASP A 78 29.45 19.56 -14.96
N LEU A 79 29.64 19.66 -13.64
CA LEU A 79 30.87 19.21 -13.00
C LEU A 79 31.05 17.69 -13.03
N SER A 80 29.97 16.92 -12.99
CA SER A 80 30.03 15.46 -13.18
C SER A 80 30.49 15.07 -14.59
N ILE A 81 30.06 15.80 -15.62
CA ILE A 81 30.50 15.60 -17.01
C ILE A 81 32.01 15.90 -17.13
N HIS A 82 32.47 17.01 -16.57
CA HIS A 82 33.89 17.36 -16.55
C HIS A 82 34.72 16.32 -15.79
N ALA A 83 34.24 15.89 -14.62
CA ALA A 83 34.87 14.84 -13.83
C ALA A 83 34.98 13.53 -14.62
N GLN A 84 33.89 13.07 -15.27
CA GLN A 84 33.89 11.87 -16.09
C GLN A 84 34.88 11.97 -17.27
N GLY A 85 34.90 13.12 -17.96
CA GLY A 85 35.86 13.39 -19.04
C GLY A 85 37.30 13.34 -18.55
N ARG A 86 37.57 13.88 -17.35
CA ARG A 86 38.90 13.84 -16.74
C ARG A 86 39.31 12.43 -16.33
N ILE A 87 38.40 11.65 -15.74
CA ILE A 87 38.64 10.22 -15.42
C ILE A 87 39.04 9.46 -16.69
N ARG A 88 38.32 9.68 -17.80
CA ARG A 88 38.64 9.01 -19.07
C ARG A 88 40.09 9.27 -19.51
N GLN A 89 40.58 10.50 -19.37
CA GLN A 89 41.96 10.87 -19.71
C GLN A 89 42.99 10.22 -18.78
N LEU A 90 42.64 10.01 -17.51
CA LEU A 90 43.53 9.41 -16.51
C LEU A 90 43.75 7.91 -16.70
N GLY A 91 42.94 7.23 -17.53
CA GLY A 91 43.07 5.78 -17.75
C GLY A 91 44.43 5.36 -18.33
N ALA A 92 45.07 6.24 -19.10
CA ALA A 92 46.41 5.99 -19.64
C ALA A 92 47.51 5.98 -18.55
N ARG A 93 47.21 6.45 -17.34
CA ARG A 93 48.13 6.52 -16.19
C ARG A 93 47.96 5.37 -15.20
N CYS A 94 47.05 4.43 -15.48
CA CYS A 94 46.82 3.28 -14.61
C CYS A 94 47.93 2.25 -14.80
N ASP A 95 48.67 2.00 -13.72
CA ASP A 95 49.74 1.02 -13.66
C ASP A 95 49.20 -0.27 -13.03
N GLY A 96 49.24 -1.36 -13.81
CA GLY A 96 48.73 -2.67 -13.38
C GLY A 96 47.23 -2.89 -13.57
N GLU A 97 46.80 -4.11 -13.28
CA GLU A 97 45.44 -4.58 -13.56
C GLU A 97 44.41 -4.09 -12.53
N ALA A 98 44.81 -4.02 -11.25
CA ALA A 98 43.96 -3.53 -10.15
C ALA A 98 43.52 -2.07 -10.37
N GLU A 99 44.45 -1.19 -10.74
CA GLU A 99 44.16 0.22 -11.05
C GLU A 99 43.24 0.35 -12.25
N LYS A 100 43.49 -0.41 -13.32
CA LYS A 100 42.66 -0.40 -14.54
C LYS A 100 41.23 -0.87 -14.26
N THR A 101 41.05 -1.91 -13.46
CA THR A 101 39.72 -2.41 -13.08
C THR A 101 38.95 -1.38 -12.25
N ALA A 102 39.57 -0.84 -11.19
CA ALA A 102 38.94 0.19 -10.34
C ALA A 102 38.63 1.47 -11.13
N TRP A 103 39.54 1.89 -12.01
CA TRP A 103 39.35 3.04 -12.90
C TRP A 103 38.16 2.84 -13.85
N LEU A 104 38.07 1.69 -14.52
CA LEU A 104 37.01 1.40 -15.48
C LEU A 104 35.64 1.41 -14.80
N ASP A 105 35.55 0.81 -13.61
CA ASP A 105 34.33 0.82 -12.81
C ASP A 105 33.97 2.24 -12.37
N CYS A 106 34.95 3.03 -11.90
CA CYS A 106 34.72 4.42 -11.54
C CYS A 106 34.22 5.27 -12.73
N TRP A 107 34.79 5.10 -13.93
CA TRP A 107 34.36 5.82 -15.12
C TRP A 107 32.90 5.51 -15.49
N LYS A 108 32.48 4.23 -15.38
CA LYS A 108 31.08 3.81 -15.59
C LYS A 108 30.15 4.43 -14.53
N LEU A 109 30.58 4.45 -13.27
CA LEU A 109 29.83 5.01 -12.15
C LEU A 109 29.61 6.52 -12.28
N PHE A 110 30.60 7.27 -12.77
CA PHE A 110 30.43 8.68 -13.13
C PHE A 110 29.47 8.85 -14.31
N GLY A 111 29.51 7.96 -15.31
CA GLY A 111 28.52 7.95 -16.39
C GLY A 111 27.08 7.73 -15.89
N ASN A 112 26.90 6.81 -14.95
CA ASN A 112 25.61 6.60 -14.29
C ASN A 112 25.20 7.83 -13.44
N THR A 113 26.15 8.52 -12.80
CA THR A 113 25.91 9.77 -12.06
C THR A 113 25.38 10.87 -12.98
N VAL A 114 26.03 11.07 -14.14
CA VAL A 114 25.58 12.00 -15.19
C VAL A 114 24.17 11.64 -15.66
N LEU A 115 23.89 10.35 -15.89
CA LEU A 115 22.55 9.88 -16.28
C LEU A 115 21.48 10.26 -15.24
N GLN A 116 21.72 10.02 -13.95
CA GLN A 116 20.74 10.32 -12.89
C GLN A 116 20.52 11.83 -12.70
N LEU A 117 21.59 12.64 -12.78
CA LEU A 117 21.50 14.09 -12.68
C LEU A 117 20.75 14.68 -13.87
N ASN A 118 21.03 14.20 -15.08
CA ASN A 118 20.32 14.63 -16.28
C ASN A 118 18.83 14.26 -16.21
N ARG A 119 18.50 13.04 -15.73
CA ARG A 119 17.12 12.63 -15.47
C ARG A 119 16.38 13.55 -14.51
N THR A 120 17.07 14.03 -13.48
CA THR A 120 16.52 14.93 -12.46
C THR A 120 16.14 16.29 -13.07
N LEU A 121 16.86 16.77 -14.09
CA LEU A 121 16.56 18.03 -14.79
C LEU A 121 15.52 17.85 -15.91
N SER A 122 15.66 16.78 -16.68
CA SER A 122 14.96 16.53 -17.94
C SER A 122 14.47 15.08 -17.99
N PRO A 123 13.40 14.72 -17.24
CA PRO A 123 12.85 13.38 -17.25
C PRO A 123 12.30 13.01 -18.63
N VAL A 124 12.66 11.82 -19.12
CA VAL A 124 12.15 11.31 -20.40
C VAL A 124 10.76 10.71 -20.18
N GLY A 125 9.73 11.23 -20.85
CA GLY A 125 8.40 10.62 -20.91
C GLY A 125 7.38 11.04 -19.82
N GLY A 126 7.62 12.11 -19.06
CA GLY A 126 6.66 12.62 -18.06
C GLY A 126 7.24 13.65 -17.10
N THR A 127 6.48 14.03 -16.07
CA THR A 127 6.91 14.95 -14.99
C THR A 127 7.68 14.18 -13.90
N CYS A 128 8.89 14.65 -13.55
CA CYS A 128 9.68 14.13 -12.43
C CYS A 128 8.99 14.52 -11.11
N THR A 129 8.62 13.53 -10.30
CA THR A 129 8.10 13.82 -8.94
C THR A 129 9.26 14.12 -7.98
N PRO A 130 9.01 14.82 -6.86
CA PRO A 130 10.02 15.00 -5.82
C PRO A 130 10.60 13.67 -5.30
N ILE A 131 9.82 12.58 -5.31
CA ILE A 131 10.28 11.24 -4.89
C ILE A 131 11.26 10.67 -5.92
N ASP A 132 10.96 10.80 -7.21
CA ASP A 132 11.86 10.35 -8.29
C ASP A 132 13.18 11.11 -8.23
N ALA A 133 13.12 12.44 -8.12
CA ALA A 133 14.31 13.28 -7.95
C ALA A 133 15.16 12.86 -6.75
N GLN A 134 14.54 12.62 -5.59
CA GLN A 134 15.26 12.17 -4.40
C GLN A 134 15.93 10.81 -4.60
N THR A 135 15.26 9.90 -5.31
CA THR A 135 15.77 8.56 -5.62
C THR A 135 16.97 8.64 -6.55
N TRP A 136 16.87 9.39 -7.64
CA TRP A 136 17.95 9.54 -8.63
C TRP A 136 19.17 10.28 -8.06
N LEU A 137 18.96 11.34 -7.27
CA LEU A 137 20.05 12.00 -6.53
C LEU A 137 20.72 11.05 -5.53
N SER A 138 19.94 10.20 -4.84
CA SER A 138 20.48 9.20 -3.91
C SER A 138 21.35 8.16 -4.64
N ALA A 139 20.92 7.72 -5.82
CA ALA A 139 21.70 6.83 -6.67
C ALA A 139 22.97 7.50 -7.22
N ALA A 140 22.88 8.76 -7.64
CA ALA A 140 24.02 9.56 -8.09
C ALA A 140 25.11 9.65 -7.01
N LEU A 141 24.74 9.98 -5.78
CA LEU A 141 25.68 10.03 -4.65
C LEU A 141 26.28 8.65 -4.32
N THR A 142 25.47 7.60 -4.40
CA THR A 142 25.93 6.22 -4.15
C THR A 142 26.98 5.78 -5.18
N ASN A 143 26.80 6.13 -6.46
CA ASN A 143 27.77 5.83 -7.52
C ASN A 143 29.16 6.44 -7.21
N LEU A 144 29.21 7.69 -6.75
CA LEU A 144 30.46 8.36 -6.40
C LEU A 144 31.17 7.68 -5.23
N TYR A 145 30.41 7.28 -4.21
CA TYR A 145 30.95 6.50 -3.09
C TYR A 145 31.53 5.15 -3.57
N THR A 146 30.80 4.42 -4.42
CA THR A 146 31.26 3.13 -4.97
C THR A 146 32.53 3.27 -5.81
N CYS A 147 32.66 4.35 -6.59
CA CYS A 147 33.89 4.61 -7.37
C CYS A 147 35.12 4.63 -6.45
N ASN A 148 35.06 5.41 -5.36
CA ASN A 148 36.19 5.51 -4.45
C ASN A 148 36.46 4.18 -3.72
N LYS A 149 35.38 3.45 -3.38
CA LYS A 149 35.50 2.18 -2.68
C LYS A 149 36.24 1.12 -3.50
N GLY A 150 36.02 1.07 -4.83
CA GLY A 150 36.68 0.10 -5.71
C GLY A 150 38.22 0.15 -5.68
N PHE A 151 38.80 1.35 -5.59
CA PHE A 151 40.26 1.51 -5.43
C PHE A 151 40.75 0.96 -4.08
N THR A 152 39.98 1.19 -3.01
CA THR A 152 40.32 0.69 -1.67
C THR A 152 40.21 -0.84 -1.59
N GLU A 153 39.22 -1.44 -2.27
CA GLU A 153 39.02 -2.90 -2.30
C GLU A 153 40.17 -3.64 -2.95
N LEU A 154 40.71 -3.10 -4.05
CA LEU A 154 41.81 -3.71 -4.79
C LEU A 154 43.19 -3.26 -4.30
N ASN A 155 43.26 -2.49 -3.22
CA ASN A 155 44.50 -1.86 -2.74
C ASN A 155 45.24 -1.10 -3.86
N ALA A 156 44.48 -0.45 -4.74
CA ALA A 156 44.97 0.27 -5.91
C ALA A 156 45.27 1.74 -5.55
N ASN A 157 46.30 2.32 -6.17
CA ASN A 157 46.65 3.72 -5.94
C ASN A 157 45.54 4.64 -6.50
N SER A 158 44.96 5.48 -5.65
CA SER A 158 43.93 6.46 -6.04
C SER A 158 44.46 7.89 -6.15
N SER A 159 45.76 8.13 -5.93
CA SER A 159 46.35 9.47 -5.96
C SER A 159 46.21 10.17 -7.32
N PHE A 160 46.21 9.42 -8.42
CA PHE A 160 46.00 9.97 -9.76
C PHE A 160 44.58 10.55 -9.96
N MET A 161 43.62 10.19 -9.09
CA MET A 161 42.24 10.68 -9.11
C MET A 161 42.06 12.02 -8.37
N GLN A 162 43.09 12.55 -7.69
CA GLN A 162 43.03 13.84 -7.01
C GLN A 162 42.50 15.01 -7.87
N PRO A 163 42.83 15.13 -9.17
CA PRO A 163 42.25 16.17 -10.03
C PRO A 163 40.72 16.07 -10.18
N VAL A 164 40.13 14.90 -9.97
CA VAL A 164 38.69 14.64 -10.07
C VAL A 164 37.98 15.03 -8.77
N LEU A 165 38.62 14.79 -7.62
CA LEU A 165 38.04 15.13 -6.31
C LEU A 165 37.82 16.64 -6.13
N ARG A 166 38.62 17.48 -6.80
CA ARG A 166 38.50 18.95 -6.77
C ARG A 166 37.16 19.50 -7.26
N TYR A 167 36.38 18.72 -8.00
CA TYR A 167 35.06 19.15 -8.48
C TYR A 167 33.98 19.13 -7.39
N ASN A 168 34.22 18.53 -6.21
CA ASN A 168 33.29 18.49 -5.06
C ASN A 168 31.86 18.01 -5.42
N VAL A 169 31.75 17.09 -6.38
CA VAL A 169 30.46 16.63 -6.91
C VAL A 169 29.59 15.99 -5.83
N SER A 170 30.16 15.20 -4.93
CA SER A 170 29.42 14.55 -3.83
C SER A 170 28.72 15.55 -2.93
N ASP A 171 29.42 16.63 -2.54
CA ASP A 171 28.89 17.70 -1.69
C ASP A 171 27.76 18.47 -2.40
N LEU A 172 27.91 18.73 -3.69
CA LEU A 172 26.88 19.38 -4.50
C LEU A 172 25.62 18.51 -4.64
N ILE A 173 25.77 17.19 -4.79
CA ILE A 173 24.63 16.27 -4.82
C ILE A 173 23.97 16.19 -3.43
N SER A 174 24.74 16.17 -2.34
CA SER A 174 24.21 16.23 -0.97
C SER A 174 23.37 17.50 -0.73
N ASN A 175 23.86 18.65 -1.20
CA ASN A 175 23.09 19.90 -1.20
C ASN A 175 21.77 19.76 -1.97
N CYS A 176 21.80 19.18 -3.18
CA CYS A 176 20.59 18.94 -3.97
C CYS A 176 19.59 18.04 -3.23
N LEU A 177 20.07 16.97 -2.57
CA LEU A 177 19.25 16.08 -1.74
C LEU A 177 18.56 16.84 -0.60
N ALA A 178 19.28 17.73 0.09
CA ALA A 178 18.73 18.52 1.18
C ALA A 178 17.66 19.52 0.71
N ILE A 179 17.88 20.18 -0.45
CA ILE A 179 16.91 21.11 -1.03
C ILE A 179 15.60 20.39 -1.39
N ASN A 180 15.69 19.24 -2.08
CA ASN A 180 14.51 18.49 -2.53
C ASN A 180 13.77 17.80 -1.36
N ASN A 181 14.49 17.37 -0.32
CA ASN A 181 13.89 16.79 0.88
C ASN A 181 12.97 17.79 1.63
N ALA A 182 13.30 19.09 1.61
CA ALA A 182 12.40 20.13 2.14
C ALA A 182 11.07 20.19 1.39
N SER A 183 11.08 19.97 0.08
CA SER A 183 9.88 19.91 -0.76
C SER A 183 9.05 18.65 -0.47
N LEU A 184 9.69 17.49 -0.27
CA LEU A 184 9.02 16.23 0.10
C LEU A 184 8.23 16.36 1.40
N ASN A 185 8.79 17.04 2.41
CA ASN A 185 8.12 17.27 3.69
C ASN A 185 6.94 18.24 3.59
N ALA A 186 6.92 19.11 2.56
CA ALA A 186 5.80 20.04 2.29
C ALA A 186 4.67 19.39 1.47
N THR A 187 4.97 18.36 0.67
CA THR A 187 4.02 17.67 -0.22
C THR A 187 3.52 16.32 0.33
N VAL A 188 3.09 16.24 1.59
CA VAL A 188 2.31 15.08 2.07
C VAL A 188 0.89 15.14 1.48
N ALA A 189 0.80 15.14 0.15
CA ALA A 189 -0.38 15.03 -0.65
C ALA A 189 -0.06 14.08 -1.82
N VAL A 190 -0.83 13.00 -1.87
CA VAL A 190 -0.78 11.85 -2.78
C VAL A 190 -0.39 12.25 -4.22
N PRO A 191 0.64 11.63 -4.86
CA PRO A 191 0.90 11.84 -6.27
C PRO A 191 -0.19 11.20 -7.14
N SER A 192 -0.85 12.02 -7.95
CA SER A 192 -1.76 11.63 -9.02
C SER A 192 -0.98 11.36 -10.30
N GLY A 193 -0.69 10.09 -10.59
CA GLY A 193 -0.16 9.64 -11.88
C GLY A 193 -1.14 8.65 -12.52
N VAL A 194 -1.67 9.00 -13.69
CA VAL A 194 -2.64 8.18 -14.45
C VAL A 194 -1.87 7.19 -15.32
N TRP A 195 -2.17 5.89 -15.19
CA TRP A 195 -1.85 4.90 -16.23
C TRP A 195 -3.13 4.21 -16.72
N ALA A 196 -3.53 4.56 -17.94
CA ALA A 196 -4.46 3.77 -18.74
C ALA A 196 -3.66 2.66 -19.46
N GLY A 197 -3.21 1.65 -18.72
CA GLY A 197 -2.43 0.53 -19.26
C GLY A 197 -3.20 -0.79 -19.18
N ARG A 198 -3.44 -1.43 -20.32
CA ARG A 198 -4.15 -2.72 -20.44
C ARG A 198 -3.48 -3.80 -19.57
N ARG A 199 -4.24 -4.37 -18.63
CA ARG A 199 -3.89 -5.59 -17.89
C ARG A 199 -3.67 -6.72 -18.89
N ARG A 200 -2.44 -7.19 -19.02
CA ARG A 200 -2.16 -8.47 -19.69
C ARG A 200 -1.72 -9.44 -18.61
N LEU A 201 -2.49 -10.52 -18.49
CA LEU A 201 -2.17 -11.65 -17.63
C LEU A 201 -0.72 -12.07 -17.86
N MET A 202 0.10 -11.96 -16.82
CA MET A 202 1.31 -12.79 -16.69
C MET A 202 0.86 -14.21 -16.34
N GLN A 203 0.24 -14.90 -17.30
CA GLN A 203 0.29 -16.35 -17.29
C GLN A 203 1.69 -16.73 -17.80
N ALA A 204 2.25 -17.82 -17.29
CA ALA A 204 3.42 -18.49 -17.87
C ALA A 204 3.21 -18.96 -19.33
N SER A 205 2.10 -18.57 -19.96
CA SER A 205 1.69 -18.76 -21.36
C SER A 205 1.72 -17.47 -22.21
N GLY A 206 2.13 -16.32 -21.66
CA GLY A 206 2.40 -15.13 -22.49
C GLY A 206 3.47 -15.45 -23.54
N ARG A 207 3.24 -15.06 -24.80
CA ARG A 207 4.18 -15.29 -25.91
C ARG A 207 5.52 -14.61 -25.58
N ALA A 208 6.53 -15.41 -25.23
CA ALA A 208 7.89 -14.93 -25.05
C ALA A 208 8.39 -14.35 -26.37
N ASP A 209 9.16 -13.27 -26.28
CA ASP A 209 9.81 -12.67 -27.45
C ASP A 209 11.00 -13.51 -27.88
N PHE A 210 11.74 -14.02 -26.89
CA PHE A 210 12.86 -14.91 -27.08
C PHE A 210 12.80 -16.05 -26.07
N VAL A 211 13.16 -17.25 -26.52
CA VAL A 211 13.30 -18.45 -25.71
C VAL A 211 14.77 -18.86 -25.72
N VAL A 212 15.34 -19.07 -24.55
CA VAL A 212 16.71 -19.57 -24.36
C VAL A 212 16.63 -21.02 -23.92
N ALA A 213 17.33 -21.92 -24.60
CA ALA A 213 17.39 -23.33 -24.25
C ALA A 213 18.71 -23.97 -24.69
N GLN A 214 19.45 -24.58 -23.75
CA GLN A 214 20.74 -25.20 -24.04
C GLN A 214 20.62 -26.41 -24.98
N ASP A 215 19.46 -27.08 -24.97
CA ASP A 215 19.12 -28.23 -25.83
C ASP A 215 18.83 -27.83 -27.30
N GLY A 216 18.86 -26.53 -27.64
CA GLY A 216 18.59 -26.03 -28.98
C GLY A 216 17.10 -25.89 -29.32
N SER A 217 16.19 -26.17 -28.39
CA SER A 217 14.74 -26.04 -28.59
C SER A 217 14.20 -24.60 -28.47
N GLY A 218 15.08 -23.62 -28.29
CA GLY A 218 14.78 -22.19 -28.18
C GLY A 218 15.35 -21.38 -29.35
N ASN A 219 15.19 -20.06 -29.29
CA ASN A 219 15.80 -19.12 -30.24
C ASN A 219 17.33 -19.01 -30.03
N PHE A 220 17.79 -19.12 -28.79
CA PHE A 220 19.20 -18.96 -28.41
C PHE A 220 19.65 -20.07 -27.44
N LYS A 221 20.95 -20.35 -27.38
CA LYS A 221 21.52 -21.31 -26.41
C LYS A 221 21.96 -20.64 -25.12
N THR A 222 22.27 -19.36 -25.18
CA THR A 222 22.76 -18.57 -24.04
C THR A 222 21.82 -17.42 -23.70
N VAL A 223 21.87 -16.96 -22.45
CA VAL A 223 21.08 -15.79 -22.04
C VAL A 223 21.69 -14.51 -22.63
N LYS A 224 23.02 -14.48 -22.80
CA LYS A 224 23.72 -13.32 -23.39
C LYS A 224 23.27 -13.04 -24.83
N GLU A 225 23.17 -14.05 -25.69
CA GLU A 225 22.66 -13.89 -27.07
C GLU A 225 21.23 -13.31 -27.08
N ALA A 226 20.37 -13.79 -26.16
CA ALA A 226 19.01 -13.27 -26.04
C ALA A 226 18.97 -11.81 -25.57
N LEU A 227 19.89 -11.39 -24.69
CA LEU A 227 20.03 -10.00 -24.27
C LEU A 227 20.47 -9.09 -25.42
N GLU A 228 21.39 -9.56 -26.27
CA GLU A 228 21.83 -8.82 -27.46
C GLU A 228 20.67 -8.64 -28.46
N ALA A 229 19.88 -9.69 -28.70
CA ALA A 229 18.68 -9.62 -29.53
C ALA A 229 17.60 -8.71 -28.91
N ALA A 230 17.40 -8.76 -27.59
CA ALA A 230 16.49 -7.88 -26.88
C ALA A 230 16.92 -6.41 -26.96
N ALA A 231 18.23 -6.12 -26.86
CA ALA A 231 18.76 -4.78 -27.05
C ALA A 231 18.53 -4.26 -28.47
N ALA A 232 18.63 -5.12 -29.49
CA ALA A 232 18.29 -4.76 -30.86
C ALA A 232 16.80 -4.44 -31.03
N LEU A 233 15.91 -5.27 -30.47
CA LEU A 233 14.46 -5.07 -30.51
C LEU A 233 14.03 -3.79 -29.77
N ARG A 234 14.69 -3.46 -28.65
CA ARG A 234 14.41 -2.24 -27.87
C ARG A 234 14.59 -0.95 -28.67
N ARG A 235 15.42 -0.95 -29.73
CA ARG A 235 15.61 0.23 -30.59
C ARG A 235 14.36 0.62 -31.39
N SER A 236 13.44 -0.32 -31.63
CA SER A 236 12.22 -0.09 -32.41
C SER A 236 10.92 -0.33 -31.63
N SER A 237 11.01 -0.74 -30.37
CA SER A 237 9.85 -1.17 -29.58
C SER A 237 9.90 -0.65 -28.15
N SER A 238 8.81 0.02 -27.72
CA SER A 238 8.64 0.55 -26.36
C SER A 238 7.94 -0.41 -25.39
N ARG A 239 7.42 -1.55 -25.86
CA ARG A 239 6.73 -2.52 -25.00
C ARG A 239 7.71 -3.32 -24.13
N ARG A 240 7.19 -3.98 -23.09
CA ARG A 240 7.94 -4.97 -22.29
C ARG A 240 8.42 -6.13 -23.15
N ILE A 241 9.72 -6.43 -23.06
CA ILE A 241 10.37 -7.56 -23.76
C ILE A 241 10.45 -8.74 -22.78
N VAL A 242 10.06 -9.93 -23.20
CA VAL A 242 10.04 -11.13 -22.37
C VAL A 242 11.00 -12.18 -22.92
N ILE A 243 12.04 -12.50 -22.14
CA ILE A 243 12.95 -13.62 -22.39
C ILE A 243 12.54 -14.78 -21.47
N ARG A 244 12.17 -15.92 -22.06
CA ARG A 244 11.97 -17.16 -21.32
C ARG A 244 13.27 -17.96 -21.33
N VAL A 245 13.74 -18.40 -20.17
CA VAL A 245 14.95 -19.22 -20.04
C VAL A 245 14.54 -20.60 -19.54
N LYS A 246 14.77 -21.62 -20.36
CA LYS A 246 14.38 -22.99 -20.00
C LYS A 246 15.22 -23.53 -18.84
N THR A 247 14.81 -24.67 -18.31
CA THR A 247 15.59 -25.44 -17.33
C THR A 247 17.01 -25.69 -17.84
N GLY A 248 18.02 -25.48 -16.99
CA GLY A 248 19.43 -25.58 -17.38
C GLY A 248 20.36 -24.79 -16.45
N VAL A 249 21.67 -25.02 -16.60
CA VAL A 249 22.71 -24.29 -15.87
C VAL A 249 23.53 -23.47 -16.85
N TYR A 250 23.37 -22.15 -16.77
CA TYR A 250 23.95 -21.15 -17.65
C TYR A 250 25.14 -20.49 -16.97
N ALA A 251 26.35 -20.92 -17.32
CA ALA A 251 27.60 -20.39 -16.76
C ALA A 251 28.02 -19.10 -17.46
N GLU A 252 27.42 -17.97 -17.06
CA GLU A 252 27.57 -16.68 -17.73
C GLU A 252 27.55 -15.54 -16.71
N ASN A 253 28.36 -14.49 -16.96
CA ASN A 253 28.23 -13.20 -16.26
C ASN A 253 27.44 -12.23 -17.15
N LEU A 254 26.28 -11.78 -16.67
CA LEU A 254 25.33 -10.98 -17.45
C LEU A 254 25.26 -9.53 -16.96
N GLN A 255 25.12 -8.61 -17.91
CA GLN A 255 24.90 -7.20 -17.64
C GLN A 255 23.73 -6.67 -18.46
N ILE A 256 22.67 -6.25 -17.77
CA ILE A 256 21.49 -5.61 -18.36
C ILE A 256 21.67 -4.10 -18.22
N LEU A 257 22.00 -3.43 -19.33
CA LEU A 257 22.32 -2.01 -19.35
C LEU A 257 21.08 -1.11 -19.22
N ASN A 258 21.28 0.15 -18.84
CA ASN A 258 20.22 1.18 -18.73
C ASN A 258 19.36 1.32 -20.01
N SER A 259 19.96 1.07 -21.18
CA SER A 259 19.28 1.14 -22.48
C SER A 259 18.28 0.00 -22.72
N LEU A 260 18.32 -1.07 -21.91
CA LEU A 260 17.43 -2.22 -22.00
C LEU A 260 16.43 -2.22 -20.83
N ASN A 261 15.59 -1.20 -20.78
CA ASN A 261 14.49 -1.07 -19.81
C ASN A 261 13.32 -2.03 -20.13
N ASP A 262 12.36 -2.15 -19.22
CA ASP A 262 11.17 -2.99 -19.32
C ASP A 262 11.46 -4.41 -19.85
N LEU A 263 12.47 -5.05 -19.29
CA LEU A 263 12.84 -6.42 -19.61
C LEU A 263 12.30 -7.38 -18.55
N THR A 264 11.73 -8.50 -18.98
CA THR A 264 11.38 -9.62 -18.12
C THR A 264 12.23 -10.84 -18.49
N ILE A 265 12.91 -11.42 -17.50
CA ILE A 265 13.58 -12.72 -17.62
C ILE A 265 12.82 -13.71 -16.73
N ALA A 266 12.21 -14.71 -17.36
CA ALA A 266 11.40 -15.73 -16.69
C ALA A 266 12.01 -17.12 -16.87
N GLY A 267 12.43 -17.75 -15.77
CA GLY A 267 12.89 -19.14 -15.77
C GLY A 267 11.74 -20.15 -15.72
N ASP A 268 12.06 -21.44 -15.87
CA ASP A 268 11.09 -22.54 -15.69
C ASP A 268 10.89 -22.92 -14.20
N GLY A 269 11.57 -22.24 -13.28
CA GLY A 269 11.48 -22.45 -11.84
C GLY A 269 12.80 -22.19 -11.11
N LYS A 270 12.74 -21.61 -9.90
CA LYS A 270 13.91 -21.55 -9.01
C LYS A 270 14.45 -22.95 -8.72
N GLY A 271 15.77 -23.11 -8.79
CA GLY A 271 16.47 -24.38 -8.70
C GLY A 271 16.49 -25.21 -9.99
N LYS A 272 15.72 -24.84 -11.03
CA LYS A 272 15.71 -25.51 -12.34
C LYS A 272 16.47 -24.71 -13.40
N THR A 273 16.19 -23.41 -13.48
CA THR A 273 16.93 -22.48 -14.33
C THR A 273 17.93 -21.74 -13.47
N ILE A 274 19.23 -21.94 -13.71
CA ILE A 274 20.32 -21.40 -12.88
C ILE A 274 21.27 -20.60 -13.76
N ILE A 275 21.46 -19.31 -13.46
CA ILE A 275 22.56 -18.50 -14.01
C ILE A 275 23.67 -18.45 -12.97
N THR A 276 24.88 -18.87 -13.34
CA THR A 276 25.99 -19.05 -12.39
C THR A 276 27.27 -18.38 -12.86
N GLY A 277 27.98 -17.77 -11.92
CA GLY A 277 29.28 -17.13 -12.09
C GLY A 277 30.17 -17.37 -10.87
N ARG A 278 31.41 -16.89 -10.91
CA ARG A 278 32.40 -17.14 -9.83
C ARG A 278 33.38 -16.00 -9.59
N ARG A 279 33.06 -14.79 -10.05
CA ARG A 279 33.92 -13.62 -9.87
C ARG A 279 33.89 -13.17 -8.41
N SER A 280 35.01 -12.67 -7.91
CA SER A 280 35.17 -12.17 -6.54
C SER A 280 36.28 -11.13 -6.47
N VAL A 281 36.36 -10.43 -5.34
CA VAL A 281 37.42 -9.45 -5.09
C VAL A 281 38.81 -10.07 -5.08
N SER A 282 38.96 -11.26 -4.48
CA SER A 282 40.24 -11.99 -4.48
C SER A 282 40.71 -12.39 -5.88
N LEU A 283 39.83 -12.40 -6.87
CA LEU A 283 40.14 -12.72 -8.27
C LEU A 283 40.41 -11.46 -9.11
N GLY A 284 40.61 -10.30 -8.48
CA GLY A 284 40.96 -9.05 -9.15
C GLY A 284 39.76 -8.23 -9.66
N TYR A 285 38.53 -8.63 -9.33
CA TYR A 285 37.32 -7.84 -9.61
C TYR A 285 37.03 -6.87 -8.47
N THR A 286 36.32 -5.78 -8.71
CA THR A 286 35.72 -5.03 -7.58
C THR A 286 34.44 -5.73 -7.13
N THR A 287 33.90 -5.37 -5.97
CA THR A 287 32.56 -5.82 -5.57
C THR A 287 31.52 -5.46 -6.64
N PHE A 288 31.67 -4.29 -7.29
CA PHE A 288 30.78 -3.80 -8.35
C PHE A 288 30.88 -4.59 -9.68
N SER A 289 32.05 -5.13 -10.03
CA SER A 289 32.27 -5.93 -11.25
C SER A 289 32.27 -7.46 -11.04
N SER A 290 32.16 -7.90 -9.78
CA SER A 290 31.95 -9.31 -9.39
C SER A 290 30.57 -9.95 -9.67
N PRO A 291 29.46 -9.22 -9.92
CA PRO A 291 28.14 -9.86 -10.04
C PRO A 291 28.06 -10.95 -11.11
N THR A 292 27.40 -12.06 -10.79
CA THR A 292 26.92 -13.02 -11.81
C THR A 292 25.90 -12.36 -12.73
N VAL A 293 24.94 -11.62 -12.17
CA VAL A 293 23.98 -10.82 -12.93
C VAL A 293 23.97 -9.40 -12.37
N SER A 294 24.13 -8.41 -13.26
CA SER A 294 23.97 -7.00 -12.93
C SER A 294 22.83 -6.37 -13.75
N VAL A 295 21.93 -5.65 -13.07
CA VAL A 295 20.70 -5.09 -13.66
C VAL A 295 20.65 -3.58 -13.46
N PHE A 296 20.65 -2.83 -14.56
CA PHE A 296 20.54 -1.36 -14.57
C PHE A 296 19.36 -0.84 -15.40
N GLY A 297 18.83 -1.63 -16.35
CA GLY A 297 17.63 -1.24 -17.12
C GLY A 297 16.39 -1.16 -16.24
N ASP A 298 15.74 0.00 -16.16
CA ASP A 298 14.57 0.23 -15.31
C ASP A 298 13.37 -0.67 -15.64
N GLY A 299 12.52 -0.93 -14.66
CA GLY A 299 11.33 -1.76 -14.82
C GLY A 299 11.67 -3.25 -15.01
N PHE A 300 12.87 -3.69 -14.64
CA PHE A 300 13.28 -5.08 -14.80
C PHE A 300 12.41 -6.02 -13.97
N VAL A 301 12.06 -7.19 -14.52
CA VAL A 301 11.37 -8.26 -13.79
C VAL A 301 12.14 -9.57 -13.95
N GLY A 302 12.67 -10.09 -12.85
CA GLY A 302 13.19 -11.46 -12.78
C GLY A 302 12.18 -12.37 -12.11
N THR A 303 11.82 -13.51 -12.72
CA THR A 303 10.93 -14.49 -12.08
C THR A 303 11.38 -15.92 -12.29
N ASP A 304 11.15 -16.76 -11.29
CA ASP A 304 11.30 -18.22 -11.39
C ASP A 304 12.71 -18.69 -11.84
N ILE A 305 13.75 -18.03 -11.34
CA ILE A 305 15.15 -18.28 -11.73
C ILE A 305 16.08 -18.26 -10.52
N THR A 306 17.16 -19.03 -10.58
CA THR A 306 18.27 -18.97 -9.62
C THR A 306 19.43 -18.15 -10.19
N ILE A 307 19.96 -17.21 -9.41
CA ILE A 307 21.18 -16.47 -9.70
C ILE A 307 22.20 -16.83 -8.63
N ARG A 308 23.35 -17.38 -9.05
CA ARG A 308 24.34 -17.95 -8.13
C ARG A 308 25.74 -17.40 -8.38
N ASN A 309 26.46 -17.11 -7.29
CA ASN A 309 27.92 -16.99 -7.32
C ASN A 309 28.55 -18.15 -6.54
N THR A 310 29.40 -18.93 -7.22
CA THR A 310 30.02 -20.14 -6.68
C THR A 310 31.43 -19.95 -6.15
N TYR A 311 31.91 -18.70 -6.00
CA TYR A 311 33.26 -18.44 -5.48
C TYR A 311 33.54 -19.14 -4.14
N GLY A 312 32.63 -19.00 -3.16
CA GLY A 312 32.80 -19.58 -1.81
C GLY A 312 32.88 -18.52 -0.71
N ALA A 313 33.19 -18.96 0.51
CA ALA A 313 33.48 -18.07 1.63
C ALA A 313 34.90 -17.46 1.51
N GLY A 314 35.13 -16.31 2.16
CA GLY A 314 36.46 -15.70 2.30
C GLY A 314 36.76 -14.50 1.39
N SER A 315 35.85 -14.13 0.48
CA SER A 315 35.94 -12.88 -0.30
C SER A 315 34.56 -12.45 -0.78
N GLN A 316 34.39 -11.13 -1.02
CA GLN A 316 33.20 -10.54 -1.62
C GLN A 316 32.95 -11.13 -3.01
N ALA A 317 31.76 -11.69 -3.23
CA ALA A 317 31.40 -12.34 -4.48
C ALA A 317 29.89 -12.23 -4.76
N VAL A 318 29.51 -11.21 -5.54
CA VAL A 318 28.10 -10.87 -5.74
C VAL A 318 27.42 -11.86 -6.68
N ALA A 319 26.25 -12.37 -6.29
CA ALA A 319 25.39 -13.15 -7.19
C ALA A 319 24.52 -12.22 -8.03
N LEU A 320 23.77 -11.33 -7.37
CA LEU A 320 22.90 -10.37 -8.03
C LEU A 320 23.22 -8.94 -7.56
N LEU A 321 23.46 -8.05 -8.51
CA LEU A 321 23.45 -6.61 -8.31
C LEU A 321 22.28 -5.99 -9.06
N SER A 322 21.40 -5.29 -8.34
CA SER A 322 20.35 -4.48 -8.96
C SER A 322 20.58 -3.01 -8.66
N GLY A 323 20.77 -2.21 -9.71
CA GLY A 323 20.71 -0.74 -9.71
C GLY A 323 19.59 -0.22 -10.61
N SER A 324 18.60 -1.08 -10.90
CA SER A 324 17.44 -0.80 -11.76
C SER A 324 16.31 -0.22 -10.94
N ASP A 325 15.81 0.96 -11.35
CA ASP A 325 14.65 1.56 -10.71
C ASP A 325 13.38 0.77 -11.08
N GLN A 326 12.46 0.66 -10.11
CA GLN A 326 11.21 -0.05 -10.28
C GLN A 326 11.41 -1.52 -10.70
N SER A 327 12.45 -2.17 -10.14
CA SER A 327 12.75 -3.58 -10.41
C SER A 327 12.01 -4.54 -9.47
N VAL A 328 11.58 -5.69 -10.02
CA VAL A 328 10.91 -6.77 -9.29
C VAL A 328 11.67 -8.08 -9.43
N PHE A 329 11.87 -8.78 -8.32
CA PHE A 329 12.35 -10.16 -8.30
C PHE A 329 11.32 -11.02 -7.59
N TYR A 330 10.79 -12.03 -8.28
CA TYR A 330 9.69 -12.84 -7.77
C TYR A 330 9.97 -14.33 -7.91
N ARG A 331 9.89 -15.08 -6.80
CA ARG A 331 10.25 -16.51 -6.76
C ARG A 331 11.64 -16.81 -7.33
N CYS A 332 12.58 -15.90 -7.12
CA CYS A 332 13.99 -16.13 -7.45
C CYS A 332 14.73 -16.83 -6.30
N SER A 333 15.78 -17.57 -6.62
CA SER A 333 16.78 -17.96 -5.62
C SER A 333 18.05 -17.14 -5.87
N ILE A 334 18.62 -16.53 -4.84
CA ILE A 334 19.83 -15.69 -4.94
C ILE A 334 20.85 -16.29 -3.98
N GLU A 335 21.90 -16.90 -4.54
CA GLU A 335 22.75 -17.85 -3.83
C GLU A 335 24.21 -17.41 -3.87
N GLY A 336 24.82 -17.24 -2.69
CA GLY A 336 26.23 -16.90 -2.54
C GLY A 336 26.72 -17.15 -1.11
N TYR A 337 27.80 -16.45 -0.75
CA TYR A 337 28.36 -16.41 0.61
C TYR A 337 28.46 -14.96 1.08
N GLN A 338 29.62 -14.33 0.97
CA GLN A 338 29.79 -12.92 1.29
C GLN A 338 29.26 -12.05 0.14
N ASP A 339 28.50 -11.01 0.47
CA ASP A 339 27.98 -10.01 -0.47
C ASP A 339 27.04 -10.59 -1.55
N THR A 340 26.24 -11.63 -1.23
CA THR A 340 25.38 -12.32 -2.20
C THR A 340 24.46 -11.39 -3.01
N LEU A 341 23.69 -10.53 -2.34
CA LEU A 341 22.68 -9.66 -2.94
C LEU A 341 23.05 -8.20 -2.73
N CYS A 342 23.47 -7.53 -3.79
CA CYS A 342 23.71 -6.10 -3.82
C CYS A 342 22.43 -5.36 -4.28
N VAL A 343 21.64 -4.90 -3.31
CA VAL A 343 20.54 -3.94 -3.51
C VAL A 343 21.13 -2.54 -3.69
N TYR A 344 21.77 -2.34 -4.85
CA TYR A 344 22.72 -1.27 -5.09
C TYR A 344 22.13 0.14 -4.92
N THR A 345 21.17 0.52 -5.78
CA THR A 345 20.55 1.85 -5.83
C THR A 345 19.09 1.77 -6.31
N GLN A 346 18.36 2.90 -6.33
CA GLN A 346 16.98 3.01 -6.84
C GLN A 346 15.91 2.26 -6.02
N ARG A 347 14.67 2.15 -6.54
CA ARG A 347 13.55 1.44 -5.89
C ARG A 347 13.46 0.00 -6.34
N GLN A 348 13.34 -0.94 -5.39
CA GLN A 348 13.36 -2.37 -5.69
C GLN A 348 12.35 -3.15 -4.84
N PHE A 349 11.82 -4.24 -5.39
CA PHE A 349 10.89 -5.12 -4.69
C PHE A 349 11.26 -6.60 -4.89
N TYR A 350 11.51 -7.31 -3.79
CA TYR A 350 11.81 -8.74 -3.78
C TYR A 350 10.69 -9.48 -3.07
N ARG A 351 10.17 -10.54 -3.68
CA ARG A 351 9.07 -11.31 -3.09
C ARG A 351 9.13 -12.80 -3.32
N GLU A 352 8.87 -13.57 -2.26
CA GLU A 352 8.88 -15.04 -2.30
C GLU A 352 10.22 -15.61 -2.81
N CYS A 353 11.30 -14.83 -2.64
CA CYS A 353 12.65 -15.23 -2.98
C CYS A 353 13.28 -16.06 -1.86
N ASP A 354 14.23 -16.91 -2.23
CA ASP A 354 15.16 -17.52 -1.28
C ASP A 354 16.51 -16.82 -1.43
N ILE A 355 17.07 -16.30 -0.33
CA ILE A 355 18.32 -15.55 -0.33
C ILE A 355 19.29 -16.22 0.63
N TYR A 356 20.46 -16.61 0.13
CA TYR A 356 21.46 -17.36 0.90
C TYR A 356 22.78 -16.59 1.02
N GLY A 357 23.38 -16.57 2.20
CA GLY A 357 24.72 -16.04 2.35
C GLY A 357 25.27 -16.08 3.77
N THR A 358 26.39 -15.39 3.97
CA THR A 358 27.15 -15.40 5.23
C THR A 358 27.36 -14.00 5.78
N ILE A 359 28.33 -13.25 5.24
CA ILE A 359 28.67 -11.88 5.66
C ILE A 359 28.01 -10.89 4.68
N ASP A 360 27.36 -9.88 5.23
CA ASP A 360 26.80 -8.74 4.51
C ASP A 360 25.97 -9.13 3.28
N PHE A 361 25.29 -10.28 3.35
CA PHE A 361 24.80 -10.93 2.13
C PHE A 361 23.56 -10.28 1.53
N ILE A 362 22.99 -9.27 2.20
CA ILE A 362 22.06 -8.28 1.64
C ILE A 362 22.60 -6.88 1.95
N PHE A 363 23.18 -6.22 0.96
CA PHE A 363 23.89 -4.95 1.16
C PHE A 363 23.65 -3.96 0.03
N GLY A 364 23.97 -2.68 0.27
CA GLY A 364 23.81 -1.61 -0.71
C GLY A 364 23.00 -0.43 -0.17
N ASN A 365 22.56 0.45 -1.08
CA ASN A 365 21.89 1.70 -0.74
C ASN A 365 20.63 1.95 -1.59
N ALA A 366 19.92 0.91 -2.01
CA ALA A 366 18.59 1.04 -2.61
C ALA A 366 17.53 1.47 -1.57
N ALA A 367 16.39 1.94 -2.06
CA ALA A 367 15.12 1.89 -1.34
C ALA A 367 14.45 0.55 -1.68
N VAL A 368 14.57 -0.44 -0.80
CA VAL A 368 14.14 -1.82 -1.10
C VAL A 368 13.20 -2.39 -0.06
N VAL A 369 12.16 -3.09 -0.53
CA VAL A 369 11.32 -3.94 0.31
C VAL A 369 11.51 -5.41 -0.11
N ILE A 370 11.90 -6.25 0.85
CA ILE A 370 12.04 -7.70 0.74
C ILE A 370 10.89 -8.32 1.53
N GLN A 371 9.89 -8.85 0.83
CA GLN A 371 8.62 -9.25 1.42
C GLN A 371 8.34 -10.75 1.21
N ASN A 372 7.90 -11.46 2.25
CA ASN A 372 7.55 -12.89 2.16
C ASN A 372 8.70 -13.77 1.62
N CYS A 373 9.94 -13.42 1.88
CA CYS A 373 11.12 -14.16 1.44
C CYS A 373 11.59 -15.16 2.50
N ASN A 374 12.40 -16.13 2.09
CA ASN A 374 13.20 -16.95 3.00
C ASN A 374 14.65 -16.47 2.94
N ILE A 375 15.22 -16.15 4.09
CA ILE A 375 16.56 -15.61 4.26
C ILE A 375 17.36 -16.63 5.06
N PHE A 376 18.35 -17.23 4.41
CA PHE A 376 19.09 -18.37 4.91
C PHE A 376 20.55 -18.03 5.18
N ALA A 377 20.91 -17.99 6.47
CA ALA A 377 22.31 -17.89 6.89
C ALA A 377 23.02 -19.24 6.67
N ARG A 378 24.17 -19.20 6.01
CA ARG A 378 25.01 -20.36 5.69
C ARG A 378 26.19 -20.49 6.65
N THR A 379 26.96 -21.56 6.53
CA THR A 379 28.22 -21.71 7.28
C THR A 379 29.27 -20.73 6.73
N PRO A 380 29.75 -19.75 7.53
CA PRO A 380 30.79 -18.83 7.11
C PRO A 380 32.18 -19.46 7.20
N GLN A 381 33.23 -18.71 6.85
CA GLN A 381 34.59 -19.17 7.09
C GLN A 381 34.86 -19.29 8.59
N LYS A 382 35.79 -20.18 8.99
CA LYS A 382 36.14 -20.38 10.39
C LYS A 382 36.57 -19.05 11.03
N GLY A 383 35.92 -18.70 12.14
CA GLY A 383 36.19 -17.47 12.91
C GLY A 383 35.30 -16.29 12.53
N GLU A 384 34.52 -16.39 11.45
CA GLU A 384 33.61 -15.35 11.02
C GLU A 384 32.22 -15.49 11.66
N ALA A 385 31.49 -14.38 11.70
CA ALA A 385 30.08 -14.32 12.04
C ALA A 385 29.24 -14.16 10.78
N ASN A 386 27.97 -14.58 10.84
CA ASN A 386 27.01 -14.22 9.80
C ASN A 386 26.42 -12.83 10.06
N VAL A 387 26.24 -12.05 8.99
CA VAL A 387 25.63 -10.73 9.04
C VAL A 387 24.65 -10.62 7.88
N ILE A 388 23.36 -10.50 8.18
CA ILE A 388 22.33 -10.52 7.13
C ILE A 388 22.35 -9.24 6.31
N THR A 389 22.36 -8.07 6.97
CA THR A 389 22.31 -6.78 6.27
C THR A 389 23.51 -5.89 6.53
N ALA A 390 23.96 -5.19 5.49
CA ALA A 390 24.94 -4.11 5.59
C ALA A 390 24.48 -2.91 4.77
N GLN A 391 23.58 -2.11 5.35
CA GLN A 391 22.96 -1.01 4.64
C GLN A 391 23.88 0.22 4.57
N GLY A 392 24.05 0.77 3.37
CA GLY A 392 25.08 1.73 3.02
C GLY A 392 24.62 3.17 2.82
N ARG A 393 23.64 3.67 3.58
CA ARG A 393 23.19 5.06 3.47
C ARG A 393 24.22 6.04 4.03
N THR A 394 24.75 6.91 3.17
CA THR A 394 25.84 7.85 3.50
C THR A 394 25.36 9.25 3.87
N ASP A 395 24.14 9.62 3.47
CA ASP A 395 23.56 10.94 3.73
C ASP A 395 22.14 10.80 4.30
N GLN A 396 21.82 11.56 5.36
CA GLN A 396 20.52 11.52 6.04
C GLN A 396 19.33 11.88 5.14
N ASN A 397 19.57 12.68 4.10
CA ASN A 397 18.56 13.10 3.13
C ASN A 397 18.29 12.03 2.07
N GLN A 398 19.11 10.99 1.93
CA GLN A 398 18.78 9.90 1.02
C GLN A 398 17.50 9.17 1.48
N ASN A 399 16.63 8.87 0.53
CA ASN A 399 15.35 8.18 0.77
C ASN A 399 15.50 6.64 0.82
N THR A 400 16.70 6.14 1.04
CA THR A 400 17.09 4.73 0.86
C THR A 400 17.06 3.94 2.18
N GLY A 401 17.10 2.61 2.10
CA GLY A 401 17.06 1.72 3.26
C GLY A 401 16.59 0.32 2.89
N ILE A 402 16.84 -0.65 3.77
CA ILE A 402 16.42 -2.03 3.60
C ILE A 402 15.24 -2.31 4.53
N VAL A 403 14.08 -2.68 3.96
CA VAL A 403 12.92 -3.15 4.72
C VAL A 403 12.72 -4.63 4.45
N ILE A 404 12.78 -5.45 5.49
CA ILE A 404 12.48 -6.89 5.44
C ILE A 404 11.15 -7.12 6.16
N GLN A 405 10.14 -7.56 5.42
CA GLN A 405 8.77 -7.70 5.92
C GLN A 405 8.23 -9.13 5.74
N SER A 406 7.52 -9.65 6.74
CA SER A 406 6.77 -10.92 6.69
C SER A 406 7.59 -12.10 6.15
N SER A 407 8.90 -12.10 6.40
CA SER A 407 9.87 -13.05 5.88
C SER A 407 10.35 -14.03 6.96
N ASN A 408 10.99 -15.12 6.55
CA ASN A 408 11.56 -16.13 7.44
C ASN A 408 13.08 -16.01 7.47
N ILE A 409 13.67 -15.83 8.66
CA ILE A 409 15.12 -15.77 8.88
C ILE A 409 15.54 -17.05 9.58
N GLN A 410 16.32 -17.89 8.90
CA GLN A 410 16.60 -19.27 9.33
C GLN A 410 18.02 -19.72 8.96
N ALA A 411 18.45 -20.84 9.54
CA ALA A 411 19.68 -21.52 9.12
C ALA A 411 19.47 -22.31 7.84
N ALA A 412 20.39 -22.16 6.89
CA ALA A 412 20.55 -23.10 5.79
C ALA A 412 20.95 -24.49 6.30
N ALA A 413 20.78 -25.51 5.46
CA ALA A 413 21.02 -26.91 5.84
C ALA A 413 22.47 -27.17 6.31
N ASP A 414 23.44 -26.53 5.66
CA ASP A 414 24.86 -26.59 6.01
C ASP A 414 25.18 -25.90 7.35
N PHE A 415 24.39 -24.89 7.73
CA PHE A 415 24.60 -24.12 8.94
C PHE A 415 23.96 -24.72 10.19
N LYS A 416 22.85 -25.46 10.05
CA LYS A 416 22.11 -26.07 11.18
C LYS A 416 23.01 -26.84 12.17
N PRO A 417 23.99 -27.66 11.76
CA PRO A 417 24.83 -28.41 12.70
C PRO A 417 25.78 -27.54 13.53
N VAL A 418 26.12 -26.33 13.05
CA VAL A 418 27.17 -25.48 13.64
C VAL A 418 26.66 -24.12 14.13
N HIS A 419 25.39 -23.79 13.93
CA HIS A 419 24.82 -22.47 14.25
C HIS A 419 25.02 -22.03 15.71
N ARG A 420 25.16 -22.97 16.66
CA ARG A 420 25.44 -22.65 18.07
C ARG A 420 26.88 -22.20 18.33
N LYS A 421 27.80 -22.47 17.41
CA LYS A 421 29.23 -22.12 17.51
C LYS A 421 29.57 -20.84 16.74
N VAL A 422 28.64 -20.33 15.94
CA VAL A 422 28.83 -19.19 15.04
C VAL A 422 27.77 -18.16 15.34
N LYS A 423 28.19 -16.93 15.65
CA LYS A 423 27.25 -15.84 15.89
C LYS A 423 26.64 -15.37 14.57
N SER A 424 25.34 -15.05 14.58
CA SER A 424 24.65 -14.45 13.45
C SER A 424 23.91 -13.18 13.87
N TYR A 425 23.95 -12.15 13.04
CA TYR A 425 23.35 -10.83 13.33
C TYR A 425 22.42 -10.39 12.21
N LEU A 426 21.39 -9.62 12.57
CA LEU A 426 20.44 -9.00 11.65
C LEU A 426 21.11 -7.98 10.72
N GLY A 427 22.18 -7.32 11.18
CA GLY A 427 22.98 -6.45 10.36
C GLY A 427 24.05 -5.65 11.10
N ARG A 428 24.80 -4.85 10.33
CA ARG A 428 25.81 -3.89 10.81
C ARG A 428 25.84 -2.61 9.96
N PRO A 429 26.15 -1.44 10.56
CA PRO A 429 26.05 -0.16 9.86
C PRO A 429 27.27 0.10 8.97
N TRP A 430 27.18 -0.31 7.71
CA TRP A 430 28.25 -0.05 6.74
C TRP A 430 28.54 1.45 6.57
N GLN A 431 27.51 2.31 6.67
CA GLN A 431 27.62 3.76 6.53
C GLN A 431 26.93 4.53 7.65
N LEU A 432 27.30 5.82 7.78
CA LEU A 432 26.95 6.67 8.92
C LEU A 432 25.44 6.73 9.22
N TYR A 433 24.59 6.73 8.20
CA TYR A 433 23.14 6.84 8.34
C TYR A 433 22.41 5.53 8.02
N SER A 434 23.08 4.39 8.21
CA SER A 434 22.56 3.06 7.90
C SER A 434 21.11 2.88 8.37
N ARG A 435 20.23 2.38 7.48
CA ARG A 435 18.79 2.25 7.77
C ARG A 435 18.25 0.89 7.37
N THR A 436 17.90 0.08 8.36
CA THR A 436 17.36 -1.27 8.17
C THR A 436 16.18 -1.51 9.11
N VAL A 437 15.09 -2.08 8.60
CA VAL A 437 13.87 -2.35 9.38
C VAL A 437 13.39 -3.78 9.16
N TYR A 438 13.14 -4.50 10.25
CA TYR A 438 12.53 -5.84 10.26
C TYR A 438 11.11 -5.80 10.81
N LEU A 439 10.12 -6.03 9.94
CA LEU A 439 8.69 -5.95 10.23
C LEU A 439 8.01 -7.33 10.11
N GLU A 440 7.37 -7.80 11.19
CA GLU A 440 6.48 -8.97 11.18
C GLU A 440 7.14 -10.26 10.67
N ASN A 441 8.45 -10.40 10.88
CA ASN A 441 9.22 -11.56 10.41
C ASN A 441 9.19 -12.70 11.42
N PHE A 442 9.39 -13.94 10.94
CA PHE A 442 9.83 -15.03 11.80
C PHE A 442 11.36 -15.03 11.90
N ILE A 443 11.89 -14.93 13.12
CA ILE A 443 13.33 -14.94 13.42
C ILE A 443 13.66 -16.18 14.25
N ASP A 444 14.40 -17.11 13.63
CA ASP A 444 14.85 -18.33 14.29
C ASP A 444 15.95 -18.04 15.34
N SER A 445 16.30 -19.06 16.11
CA SER A 445 17.22 -19.03 17.25
C SER A 445 18.69 -18.79 16.88
N ILE A 446 18.97 -18.66 15.59
CA ILE A 446 20.33 -18.41 15.09
C ILE A 446 20.83 -16.99 15.32
N ILE A 447 19.92 -16.04 15.55
CA ILE A 447 20.29 -14.64 15.75
C ILE A 447 20.76 -14.43 17.19
N ASP A 448 21.96 -13.88 17.34
CA ASP A 448 22.54 -13.50 18.62
C ASP A 448 21.57 -12.56 19.38
N PRO A 449 21.42 -12.69 20.71
CA PRO A 449 20.51 -11.84 21.48
C PRO A 449 20.74 -10.34 21.31
N ALA A 450 21.98 -9.90 21.09
CA ALA A 450 22.30 -8.50 20.78
C ALA A 450 21.59 -8.00 19.51
N GLY A 451 21.29 -8.92 18.57
CA GLY A 451 20.59 -8.67 17.32
C GLY A 451 21.46 -8.03 16.25
N TRP A 452 22.24 -7.01 16.60
CA TRP A 452 22.99 -6.16 15.68
C TRP A 452 24.47 -6.11 16.06
N LEU A 453 25.34 -5.98 15.05
CA LEU A 453 26.79 -5.98 15.21
C LEU A 453 27.36 -4.58 14.90
N PRO A 454 28.24 -3.99 15.75
CA PRO A 454 28.95 -2.76 15.40
C PRO A 454 29.81 -2.95 14.15
N PHE A 455 29.92 -1.91 13.32
CA PHE A 455 30.82 -1.97 12.16
C PHE A 455 32.28 -1.71 12.56
N ASN A 456 32.54 -0.60 13.26
CA ASN A 456 33.85 -0.27 13.83
C ASN A 456 33.69 0.63 15.07
N GLY A 457 33.93 0.08 16.27
CA GLY A 457 33.74 0.81 17.53
C GLY A 457 32.35 1.43 17.64
N ASN A 458 32.31 2.74 17.92
CA ASN A 458 31.07 3.51 18.06
C ASN A 458 30.59 4.18 16.74
N PHE A 459 31.19 3.85 15.59
CA PHE A 459 30.77 4.40 14.31
C PHE A 459 29.28 4.15 14.04
N ALA A 460 28.57 5.21 13.61
CA ALA A 460 27.15 5.23 13.23
C ALA A 460 26.12 4.89 14.32
N LEU A 461 26.52 4.45 15.52
CA LEU A 461 25.58 3.93 16.53
C LEU A 461 24.54 4.97 17.00
N ASP A 462 24.87 6.27 16.87
CA ASP A 462 23.98 7.38 17.22
C ASP A 462 23.14 7.92 16.07
N THR A 463 23.49 7.59 14.83
CA THR A 463 22.93 8.20 13.60
C THR A 463 22.21 7.20 12.71
N LEU A 464 22.48 5.90 12.87
CA LEU A 464 21.75 4.83 12.18
C LEU A 464 20.27 4.79 12.61
N TYR A 465 19.43 4.15 11.80
CA TYR A 465 18.05 3.82 12.14
C TYR A 465 17.82 2.33 11.94
N TYR A 466 17.97 1.55 13.01
CA TYR A 466 17.66 0.13 13.03
C TYR A 466 16.41 -0.14 13.82
N ALA A 467 15.48 -0.89 13.24
CA ALA A 467 14.18 -1.08 13.87
C ALA A 467 13.59 -2.48 13.71
N GLU A 468 12.88 -2.91 14.76
CA GLU A 468 12.13 -4.16 14.80
C GLU A 468 10.65 -3.88 15.17
N PHE A 469 9.70 -4.53 14.49
CA PHE A 469 8.26 -4.44 14.76
C PHE A 469 7.61 -5.81 14.66
N GLN A 470 6.94 -6.26 15.73
CA GLN A 470 6.12 -7.48 15.74
C GLN A 470 6.76 -8.73 15.13
N ASN A 471 8.08 -8.87 15.21
CA ASN A 471 8.77 -10.10 14.82
C ASN A 471 8.41 -11.23 15.80
N THR A 472 8.35 -12.46 15.30
CA THR A 472 8.02 -13.67 16.04
C THR A 472 9.18 -14.68 15.96
N GLY A 473 9.08 -15.80 16.68
CA GLY A 473 10.13 -16.83 16.72
C GLY A 473 11.13 -16.64 17.86
N PRO A 474 11.96 -17.65 18.14
CA PRO A 474 12.86 -17.66 19.31
C PRO A 474 13.89 -16.53 19.29
N GLY A 475 14.43 -16.14 18.13
CA GLY A 475 15.36 -15.01 18.00
C GLY A 475 14.72 -13.64 18.24
N ALA A 476 13.38 -13.55 18.15
CA ALA A 476 12.62 -12.35 18.47
C ALA A 476 12.16 -12.28 19.95
N ARG A 477 12.09 -13.41 20.69
CA ARG A 477 11.65 -13.44 22.10
C ARG A 477 12.65 -12.79 23.07
N VAL A 478 13.84 -12.44 22.60
CA VAL A 478 14.92 -11.84 23.40
C VAL A 478 15.09 -10.33 23.14
N LEU A 479 14.05 -9.63 22.67
CA LEU A 479 14.09 -8.18 22.37
C LEU A 479 14.69 -7.31 23.49
N ARG A 480 14.51 -7.69 24.77
CA ARG A 480 15.10 -6.98 25.92
C ARG A 480 16.63 -7.05 26.02
N LEU A 481 17.25 -7.99 25.29
CA LEU A 481 18.69 -8.22 25.26
C LEU A 481 19.37 -7.57 24.05
N ARG A 482 18.61 -6.86 23.20
CA ARG A 482 19.15 -6.11 22.07
C ARG A 482 20.12 -5.02 22.54
N VAL A 483 20.98 -4.62 21.61
CA VAL A 483 21.88 -3.46 21.79
C VAL A 483 21.13 -2.21 22.26
N LYS A 484 21.82 -1.35 23.03
CA LYS A 484 21.28 -0.10 23.59
C LYS A 484 21.68 1.15 22.80
N TRP A 485 21.98 1.00 21.51
CA TRP A 485 22.40 2.11 20.66
C TRP A 485 21.28 3.14 20.51
N LYS A 486 21.61 4.42 20.45
CA LYS A 486 20.62 5.48 20.25
C LYS A 486 19.86 5.34 18.93
N GLY A 487 20.52 4.83 17.89
CA GLY A 487 19.91 4.54 16.58
C GLY A 487 19.08 3.26 16.53
N PHE A 488 19.05 2.44 17.59
CA PHE A 488 18.21 1.24 17.63
C PHE A 488 16.82 1.55 18.23
N HIS A 489 15.78 1.03 17.58
CA HIS A 489 14.40 1.33 17.89
C HIS A 489 13.53 0.08 17.92
N ILE A 490 12.70 -0.04 18.95
CA ILE A 490 11.58 -0.98 18.96
C ILE A 490 10.33 -0.19 18.57
N ILE A 491 9.79 -0.48 17.39
CA ILE A 491 8.55 0.15 16.94
C ILE A 491 7.41 -0.48 17.73
N ARG A 492 6.56 0.35 18.35
CA ARG A 492 5.41 -0.10 19.15
C ARG A 492 4.08 0.23 18.52
N LYS A 493 4.02 1.27 17.69
CA LYS A 493 2.77 1.74 17.08
C LYS A 493 2.74 1.33 15.60
N PRO A 494 1.68 0.64 15.12
CA PRO A 494 1.51 0.35 13.71
C PRO A 494 1.58 1.59 12.80
N SER A 495 1.17 2.76 13.29
CA SER A 495 1.26 4.02 12.53
C SER A 495 2.70 4.41 12.14
N GLN A 496 3.71 4.02 12.92
CA GLN A 496 5.12 4.27 12.62
C GLN A 496 5.66 3.33 11.53
N VAL A 497 4.98 2.21 11.28
CA VAL A 497 5.33 1.24 10.23
C VAL A 497 4.91 1.75 8.85
N ARG A 498 3.88 2.62 8.78
CA ARG A 498 3.32 3.14 7.52
C ARG A 498 4.39 3.65 6.55
N GLN A 499 5.38 4.40 7.04
CA GLN A 499 6.46 4.94 6.20
C GLN A 499 7.37 3.89 5.55
N PHE A 500 7.36 2.66 6.06
CA PHE A 500 8.18 1.54 5.58
C PHE A 500 7.39 0.55 4.72
N THR A 501 6.08 0.77 4.50
CA THR A 501 5.28 -0.10 3.64
C THR A 501 5.63 0.11 2.16
N VAL A 502 5.36 -0.91 1.34
CA VAL A 502 5.55 -0.86 -0.13
C VAL A 502 5.00 0.43 -0.75
N GLY A 503 3.80 0.84 -0.35
CA GLY A 503 3.14 2.02 -0.90
C GLY A 503 3.82 3.35 -0.56
N ASN A 504 4.46 3.48 0.61
CA ASN A 504 5.07 4.76 1.02
C ASN A 504 6.60 4.77 0.87
N PHE A 505 7.26 3.64 1.09
CA PHE A 505 8.73 3.57 1.10
C PHE A 505 9.32 3.52 -0.31
N ILE A 506 8.69 2.77 -1.20
CA ILE A 506 9.14 2.59 -2.59
C ILE A 506 8.11 3.06 -3.61
N ASP A 507 7.08 3.79 -3.16
CA ASP A 507 5.98 4.26 -4.01
C ASP A 507 5.35 3.13 -4.85
N GLY A 508 5.29 1.92 -4.30
CA GLY A 508 5.00 0.71 -5.08
C GLY A 508 3.63 0.72 -5.78
N GLY A 509 2.69 1.53 -5.30
CA GLY A 509 1.38 1.69 -5.95
C GLY A 509 1.46 2.34 -7.34
N THR A 510 2.49 3.14 -7.64
CA THR A 510 2.59 3.86 -8.92
C THR A 510 3.19 3.02 -10.04
N TRP A 511 3.99 1.99 -9.72
CA TRP A 511 4.75 1.24 -10.73
C TRP A 511 4.57 -0.29 -10.67
N LEU A 512 4.32 -0.91 -9.50
CA LEU A 512 4.12 -2.37 -9.43
C LEU A 512 2.99 -2.90 -10.32
N PRO A 513 1.84 -2.22 -10.52
CA PRO A 513 0.81 -2.69 -11.44
C PRO A 513 1.30 -2.84 -12.89
N ALA A 514 2.13 -1.90 -13.36
CA ALA A 514 2.60 -1.85 -14.75
C ALA A 514 3.59 -2.97 -15.09
N THR A 515 4.22 -3.59 -14.09
CA THR A 515 5.15 -4.71 -14.28
C THR A 515 4.46 -6.04 -14.63
N GLY A 516 3.12 -6.10 -14.62
CA GLY A 516 2.36 -7.35 -14.74
C GLY A 516 2.33 -8.17 -13.44
N PHE A 517 3.04 -7.72 -12.41
CA PHE A 517 3.10 -8.35 -11.09
C PHE A 517 1.75 -8.31 -10.34
N TYR A 518 0.89 -7.32 -10.59
CA TYR A 518 -0.42 -7.25 -9.92
C TYR A 518 -1.33 -8.43 -10.26
N ASP A 519 -1.39 -8.84 -11.52
CA ASP A 519 -2.18 -10.01 -11.93
C ASP A 519 -1.60 -11.30 -11.32
N LEU A 520 -0.29 -11.40 -11.24
CA LEU A 520 0.42 -12.51 -10.61
C LEU A 520 0.16 -12.55 -9.09
N LEU A 521 0.24 -11.41 -8.42
CA LEU A 521 -0.09 -11.23 -7.01
C LEU A 521 -1.53 -11.66 -6.72
N LEU A 522 -2.49 -11.21 -7.54
CA LEU A 522 -3.88 -11.63 -7.43
C LEU A 522 -4.06 -13.13 -7.65
N GLN A 523 -3.38 -13.73 -8.63
CA GLN A 523 -3.42 -15.18 -8.88
C GLN A 523 -2.87 -16.00 -7.70
N VAL A 524 -1.75 -15.55 -7.11
CA VAL A 524 -1.14 -16.19 -5.93
C VAL A 524 -2.09 -16.07 -4.74
N THR A 525 -2.66 -14.89 -4.54
CA THR A 525 -3.63 -14.64 -3.46
C THR A 525 -4.87 -15.53 -3.62
N LEU A 526 -5.39 -15.64 -4.84
CA LEU A 526 -6.49 -16.56 -5.17
C LEU A 526 -6.11 -18.01 -4.90
N ALA A 527 -4.95 -18.47 -5.36
CA ALA A 527 -4.50 -19.85 -5.14
C ALA A 527 -4.34 -20.18 -3.65
N ARG A 528 -3.83 -19.24 -2.85
CA ARG A 528 -3.73 -19.37 -1.39
C ARG A 528 -5.10 -19.40 -0.72
N ALA A 529 -6.04 -18.56 -1.17
CA ALA A 529 -7.42 -18.57 -0.68
C ALA A 529 -8.15 -19.89 -1.02
N ILE A 530 -7.95 -20.44 -2.22
CA ILE A 530 -8.50 -21.75 -2.62
C ILE A 530 -7.93 -22.84 -1.72
N ARG A 531 -6.62 -22.90 -1.51
CA ARG A 531 -6.00 -23.89 -0.60
C ARG A 531 -6.51 -23.76 0.83
N ALA A 532 -6.65 -22.53 1.33
CA ALA A 532 -7.21 -22.25 2.65
C ALA A 532 -8.67 -22.76 2.77
N GLN A 533 -9.50 -22.52 1.75
CA GLN A 533 -10.88 -23.01 1.71
C GLN A 533 -10.94 -24.55 1.63
N SER A 534 -10.10 -25.19 0.81
CA SER A 534 -10.02 -26.65 0.72
C SER A 534 -9.57 -27.27 2.03
N HIS A 535 -8.60 -26.67 2.72
CA HIS A 535 -8.15 -27.12 4.03
C HIS A 535 -9.29 -27.00 5.06
N LEU A 536 -10.04 -25.88 5.07
CA LEU A 536 -11.22 -25.74 5.92
C LEU A 536 -12.26 -26.85 5.67
N ALA A 537 -12.49 -27.25 4.41
CA ALA A 537 -13.42 -28.33 4.10
C ALA A 537 -13.01 -29.66 4.75
N LEU A 538 -11.70 -29.95 4.85
CA LEU A 538 -11.16 -31.16 5.48
C LEU A 538 -11.25 -31.13 7.01
N LEU A 539 -11.32 -29.96 7.62
CA LEU A 539 -11.36 -29.78 9.09
C LEU A 539 -12.77 -29.94 9.69
N GLY A 540 -13.83 -29.92 8.86
CA GLY A 540 -15.22 -30.01 9.34
C GLY A 540 -15.50 -31.19 10.27
N PRO A 541 -15.06 -32.41 9.94
CA PRO A 541 -15.22 -33.58 10.81
C PRO A 541 -14.51 -33.50 12.16
N SER A 542 -13.55 -32.58 12.33
CA SER A 542 -12.74 -32.43 13.55
C SER A 542 -13.32 -31.45 14.57
N CYS A 543 -14.48 -30.84 14.31
CA CYS A 543 -15.13 -29.93 15.27
C CYS A 543 -15.80 -30.74 16.40
N HIS A 544 -15.39 -30.50 17.64
CA HIS A 544 -15.78 -31.31 18.80
C HIS A 544 -17.06 -30.83 19.49
N ASP A 545 -17.42 -29.54 19.34
CA ASP A 545 -18.62 -28.94 19.92
C ASP A 545 -19.39 -28.06 18.91
N GLU A 546 -20.65 -27.74 19.25
CA GLU A 546 -21.55 -26.93 18.40
C GLU A 546 -21.03 -25.50 18.16
N PRO A 547 -20.49 -24.76 19.15
CA PRO A 547 -19.87 -23.46 18.92
C PRO A 547 -18.72 -23.48 17.90
N GLU A 548 -17.82 -24.45 18.01
CA GLU A 548 -16.70 -24.64 17.09
C GLU A 548 -17.22 -24.96 15.68
N ARG A 549 -18.23 -25.82 15.56
CA ARG A 549 -18.86 -26.17 14.28
C ARG A 549 -19.55 -24.98 13.61
N ALA A 550 -20.25 -24.14 14.38
CA ALA A 550 -20.90 -22.93 13.87
C ALA A 550 -19.86 -21.91 13.35
N GLY A 551 -18.81 -21.65 14.14
CA GLY A 551 -17.70 -20.78 13.74
C GLY A 551 -16.95 -21.30 12.51
N TRP A 552 -16.69 -22.60 12.45
CA TRP A 552 -16.07 -23.26 11.30
C TRP A 552 -16.90 -23.15 10.02
N LEU A 553 -18.21 -23.44 10.10
CA LEU A 553 -19.09 -23.43 8.93
C LEU A 553 -19.16 -22.04 8.30
N ASP A 554 -19.25 -21.00 9.13
CA ASP A 554 -19.24 -19.62 8.66
C ASP A 554 -17.86 -19.26 8.09
N CYS A 555 -16.77 -19.66 8.73
CA CYS A 555 -15.44 -19.43 8.18
C CYS A 555 -15.24 -20.07 6.80
N TRP A 556 -15.69 -21.32 6.60
CA TRP A 556 -15.63 -21.99 5.30
C TRP A 556 -16.41 -21.25 4.21
N LYS A 557 -17.64 -20.79 4.52
CA LYS A 557 -18.44 -19.95 3.59
C LYS A 557 -17.73 -18.64 3.27
N LEU A 558 -17.13 -17.99 4.26
CA LEU A 558 -16.44 -16.71 4.12
C LEU A 558 -15.17 -16.83 3.26
N TYR A 559 -14.40 -17.91 3.40
CA TYR A 559 -13.29 -18.19 2.48
C TYR A 559 -13.78 -18.49 1.06
N GLY A 560 -14.92 -19.17 0.90
CA GLY A 560 -15.57 -19.32 -0.41
C GLY A 560 -15.96 -17.98 -1.05
N ASN A 561 -16.54 -17.07 -0.27
CA ASN A 561 -16.82 -15.71 -0.73
C ASN A 561 -15.54 -14.94 -1.07
N THR A 562 -14.47 -15.13 -0.30
CA THR A 562 -13.14 -14.54 -0.56
C THR A 562 -12.59 -14.99 -1.92
N VAL A 563 -12.68 -16.29 -2.22
CA VAL A 563 -12.31 -16.87 -3.53
C VAL A 563 -13.13 -16.24 -4.66
N VAL A 564 -14.45 -16.09 -4.48
CA VAL A 564 -15.32 -15.43 -5.46
C VAL A 564 -14.87 -13.99 -5.72
N GLN A 565 -14.61 -13.19 -4.68
CA GLN A 565 -14.18 -11.79 -4.85
C GLN A 565 -12.80 -11.66 -5.51
N LEU A 566 -11.85 -12.52 -5.15
CA LEU A 566 -10.52 -12.55 -5.78
C LEU A 566 -10.61 -12.95 -7.27
N ASN A 567 -11.42 -13.97 -7.58
CA ASN A 567 -11.63 -14.40 -8.96
C ASN A 567 -12.34 -13.33 -9.79
N ARG A 568 -13.28 -12.59 -9.20
CA ARG A 568 -13.88 -11.41 -9.84
C ARG A 568 -12.82 -10.36 -10.16
N THR A 569 -11.95 -10.05 -9.19
CA THR A 569 -10.88 -9.02 -9.33
C THR A 569 -9.88 -9.35 -10.44
N LEU A 570 -9.62 -10.64 -10.67
CA LEU A 570 -8.71 -11.15 -11.71
C LEU A 570 -9.24 -11.03 -13.15
N ARG A 571 -10.53 -10.75 -13.36
CA ARG A 571 -11.08 -10.64 -14.72
C ARG A 571 -10.52 -9.38 -15.41
N GLY A 572 -10.09 -9.51 -16.66
CA GLY A 572 -9.37 -8.44 -17.39
C GLY A 572 -10.14 -7.13 -17.64
N SER A 573 -11.46 -7.10 -17.44
CA SER A 573 -12.35 -5.94 -17.68
C SER A 573 -12.78 -5.16 -16.43
N VAL A 574 -12.19 -5.45 -15.27
CA VAL A 574 -12.64 -4.91 -13.98
C VAL A 574 -12.14 -3.48 -13.77
N SER A 575 -12.99 -2.55 -13.32
CA SER A 575 -12.53 -1.18 -12.98
C SER A 575 -11.68 -1.18 -11.70
N ALA A 576 -10.78 -0.21 -11.51
CA ALA A 576 -9.99 -0.11 -10.27
C ALA A 576 -10.90 0.07 -9.03
N VAL A 577 -12.04 0.76 -9.19
CA VAL A 577 -13.06 0.94 -8.14
C VAL A 577 -13.73 -0.37 -7.74
N ASP A 578 -14.15 -1.18 -8.72
CA ASP A 578 -14.74 -2.49 -8.44
C ASP A 578 -13.69 -3.43 -7.81
N GLY A 579 -12.46 -3.43 -8.31
CA GLY A 579 -11.35 -4.19 -7.74
C GLY A 579 -11.08 -3.83 -6.28
N GLN A 580 -11.03 -2.54 -5.94
CA GLN A 580 -10.83 -2.08 -4.56
C GLN A 580 -11.98 -2.53 -3.65
N THR A 581 -13.21 -2.47 -4.16
CA THR A 581 -14.43 -2.86 -3.43
C THR A 581 -14.41 -4.35 -3.12
N TRP A 582 -14.13 -5.20 -4.12
CA TRP A 582 -14.12 -6.66 -3.96
C TRP A 582 -12.94 -7.15 -3.11
N LEU A 583 -11.75 -6.54 -3.24
CA LEU A 583 -10.63 -6.80 -2.34
C LEU A 583 -10.95 -6.39 -0.89
N SER A 584 -11.65 -5.27 -0.69
CA SER A 584 -12.08 -4.83 0.64
C SER A 584 -13.07 -5.82 1.26
N ALA A 585 -14.00 -6.36 0.46
CA ALA A 585 -14.92 -7.41 0.88
C ALA A 585 -14.19 -8.74 1.17
N ALA A 586 -13.22 -9.12 0.35
CA ALA A 586 -12.39 -10.31 0.55
C ALA A 586 -11.65 -10.25 1.90
N LEU A 587 -11.02 -9.10 2.21
CA LEU A 587 -10.34 -8.91 3.49
C LEU A 587 -11.33 -8.99 4.66
N THR A 588 -12.49 -8.34 4.55
CA THR A 588 -13.55 -8.38 5.58
C THR A 588 -14.04 -9.80 5.84
N ASN A 589 -14.16 -10.65 4.81
CA ASN A 589 -14.52 -12.06 4.97
C ASN A 589 -13.50 -12.83 5.82
N THR A 590 -12.19 -12.65 5.55
CA THR A 590 -11.14 -13.33 6.33
C THR A 590 -11.15 -12.91 7.80
N GLN A 591 -11.48 -11.64 8.08
CA GLN A 591 -11.57 -11.12 9.44
C GLN A 591 -12.82 -11.60 10.17
N THR A 592 -13.95 -11.65 9.46
CA THR A 592 -15.22 -12.15 10.00
C THR A 592 -15.12 -13.63 10.34
N CYS A 593 -14.40 -14.43 9.54
CA CYS A 593 -14.07 -15.82 9.89
C CYS A 593 -13.40 -15.90 11.26
N ARG A 594 -12.35 -15.09 11.49
CA ARG A 594 -11.61 -15.08 12.76
C ARG A 594 -12.50 -14.65 13.93
N LYS A 595 -13.36 -13.64 13.72
CA LYS A 595 -14.26 -13.13 14.76
C LYS A 595 -15.36 -14.12 15.14
N GLY A 596 -15.88 -14.92 14.20
CA GLY A 596 -16.97 -15.88 14.50
C GLY A 596 -16.64 -16.85 15.64
N PHE A 597 -15.38 -17.29 15.75
CA PHE A 597 -14.92 -18.10 16.87
C PHE A 597 -14.88 -17.32 18.19
N ALA A 598 -14.46 -16.05 18.16
CA ALA A 598 -14.41 -15.19 19.34
C ALA A 598 -15.82 -14.86 19.87
N ASP A 599 -16.78 -14.61 18.98
CA ASP A 599 -18.18 -14.33 19.34
C ASP A 599 -18.79 -15.48 20.15
N LEU A 600 -18.45 -16.72 19.79
CA LEU A 600 -18.93 -17.94 20.43
C LEU A 600 -18.05 -18.42 21.59
N LYS A 601 -16.98 -17.69 21.94
CA LYS A 601 -15.94 -18.12 22.90
C LYS A 601 -15.33 -19.49 22.54
N ALA A 602 -15.34 -19.85 21.26
CA ALA A 602 -14.81 -21.11 20.74
C ALA A 602 -13.30 -21.03 20.50
N SER A 603 -12.63 -22.19 20.56
CA SER A 603 -11.19 -22.29 20.30
C SER A 603 -10.87 -21.99 18.83
N SER A 604 -10.00 -21.01 18.57
CA SER A 604 -9.52 -20.74 17.21
C SER A 604 -8.39 -21.68 16.76
N LYS A 605 -8.00 -22.67 17.58
CA LYS A 605 -6.90 -23.61 17.27
C LYS A 605 -7.15 -24.38 15.98
N ILE A 606 -8.40 -24.75 15.71
CA ILE A 606 -8.79 -25.52 14.52
C ILE A 606 -8.46 -24.80 13.21
N ILE A 607 -8.52 -23.46 13.18
CA ILE A 607 -8.21 -22.67 11.98
C ILE A 607 -6.75 -22.21 11.89
N GLN A 608 -5.90 -22.48 12.89
CA GLN A 608 -4.48 -22.06 12.85
C GLN A 608 -3.71 -22.55 11.61
N PRO A 609 -3.89 -23.80 11.13
CA PRO A 609 -3.28 -24.24 9.88
C PRO A 609 -3.70 -23.40 8.67
N VAL A 610 -4.94 -22.90 8.68
CA VAL A 610 -5.52 -22.07 7.62
C VAL A 610 -4.96 -20.65 7.66
N LEU A 611 -4.71 -20.12 8.86
CA LEU A 611 -4.10 -18.79 9.03
C LEU A 611 -2.68 -18.70 8.44
N ARG A 612 -1.93 -19.82 8.39
CA ARG A 612 -0.58 -19.89 7.78
C ARG A 612 -0.55 -19.63 6.28
N TYR A 613 -1.71 -19.62 5.59
CA TYR A 613 -1.76 -19.21 4.19
C TYR A 613 -1.66 -17.69 4.00
N ASN A 614 -1.71 -16.89 5.08
CA ASN A 614 -1.54 -15.42 5.11
C ASN A 614 -2.45 -14.67 4.11
N VAL A 615 -3.67 -15.17 3.91
CA VAL A 615 -4.58 -14.66 2.86
C VAL A 615 -4.97 -13.19 3.12
N SER A 616 -5.16 -12.77 4.37
CA SER A 616 -5.47 -11.38 4.73
C SER A 616 -4.39 -10.39 4.31
N GLU A 617 -3.13 -10.74 4.56
CA GLU A 617 -1.94 -9.94 4.29
C GLU A 617 -1.69 -9.86 2.77
N LEU A 618 -1.92 -10.97 2.06
CA LEU A 618 -1.89 -11.02 0.61
C LEU A 618 -2.97 -10.12 -0.01
N ILE A 619 -4.20 -10.11 0.54
CA ILE A 619 -5.27 -9.21 0.08
C ILE A 619 -4.93 -7.74 0.37
N SER A 620 -4.35 -7.42 1.53
CA SER A 620 -3.88 -6.06 1.86
C SER A 620 -2.84 -5.57 0.86
N ASN A 621 -1.90 -6.44 0.46
CA ASN A 621 -0.96 -6.12 -0.61
C ASN A 621 -1.67 -5.84 -1.95
N CYS A 622 -2.67 -6.64 -2.32
CA CYS A 622 -3.49 -6.37 -3.51
C CYS A 622 -4.21 -5.01 -3.42
N LEU A 623 -4.76 -4.67 -2.25
CA LEU A 623 -5.38 -3.37 -2.00
C LEU A 623 -4.37 -2.23 -2.19
N ALA A 624 -3.15 -2.38 -1.69
CA ALA A 624 -2.10 -1.38 -1.81
C ALA A 624 -1.71 -1.12 -3.27
N VAL A 625 -1.55 -2.19 -4.05
CA VAL A 625 -1.18 -2.12 -5.47
C VAL A 625 -2.31 -1.52 -6.31
N ASN A 626 -3.58 -1.82 -5.99
CA ASN A 626 -4.74 -1.28 -6.72
C ASN A 626 -5.12 0.16 -6.30
N ASN A 627 -4.67 0.62 -5.13
CA ASN A 627 -5.09 1.89 -4.53
C ASN A 627 -4.74 3.12 -5.38
N SER A 628 -3.57 3.14 -6.03
CA SER A 628 -3.18 4.29 -6.88
C SER A 628 -4.11 4.44 -8.08
N SER A 629 -4.43 3.33 -8.75
CA SER A 629 -5.43 3.30 -9.83
C SER A 629 -6.82 3.67 -9.33
N TYR A 630 -7.20 3.24 -8.12
CA TYR A 630 -8.46 3.60 -7.48
C TYR A 630 -8.55 5.12 -7.23
N ASN A 631 -7.55 5.72 -6.58
CA ASN A 631 -7.51 7.15 -6.28
C ASN A 631 -7.51 8.00 -7.57
N ALA A 632 -6.73 7.60 -8.58
CA ALA A 632 -6.71 8.28 -9.87
C ALA A 632 -8.07 8.21 -10.59
N THR A 633 -8.73 7.05 -10.54
CA THR A 633 -10.10 6.91 -11.10
C THR A 633 -11.07 7.79 -10.32
N MET A 634 -11.01 7.78 -8.99
CA MET A 634 -11.88 8.60 -8.14
C MET A 634 -11.69 10.10 -8.35
N ALA A 635 -10.47 10.58 -8.59
CA ALA A 635 -10.16 11.99 -8.83
C ALA A 635 -10.57 12.49 -10.23
N SER A 636 -10.70 11.59 -11.21
CA SER A 636 -10.98 11.94 -12.61
C SER A 636 -12.46 11.80 -12.99
N ILE A 637 -13.31 11.28 -12.09
CA ILE A 637 -14.71 11.09 -12.42
C ILE A 637 -15.49 12.39 -12.26
N ASN A 638 -15.93 12.93 -13.39
CA ASN A 638 -17.01 13.91 -13.46
C ASN A 638 -18.32 13.11 -13.70
N TRP A 639 -19.14 12.93 -12.66
CA TRP A 639 -20.36 12.14 -12.77
C TRP A 639 -21.42 12.89 -13.59
N MET A 640 -21.53 12.58 -14.89
CA MET A 640 -22.68 13.02 -15.68
C MET A 640 -23.97 12.46 -15.09
N VAL A 641 -24.91 13.37 -14.84
CA VAL A 641 -26.26 13.08 -14.35
C VAL A 641 -27.09 12.54 -15.51
N PHE A 642 -27.51 11.28 -15.44
CA PHE A 642 -28.62 10.80 -16.26
C PHE A 642 -29.92 10.94 -15.46
N GLU A 643 -30.60 12.07 -15.61
CA GLU A 643 -32.01 12.18 -15.25
C GLU A 643 -32.83 11.43 -16.30
N LYS A 644 -33.12 10.16 -16.04
CA LYS A 644 -34.29 9.51 -16.63
C LYS A 644 -35.26 9.17 -15.51
N ASN A 645 -36.36 9.92 -15.48
CA ASN A 645 -37.54 9.64 -14.69
C ASN A 645 -38.11 8.26 -15.08
N PHE A 646 -37.69 7.21 -14.38
CA PHE A 646 -38.30 5.88 -14.44
C PHE A 646 -39.14 5.65 -13.17
N LEU A 647 -40.18 6.47 -12.97
CA LEU A 647 -41.08 6.30 -11.83
C LEU A 647 -42.16 5.21 -12.03
N ASP A 648 -42.23 4.56 -13.19
CA ASP A 648 -43.35 3.66 -13.56
C ASP A 648 -43.07 2.15 -13.70
N GLN A 649 -41.90 1.64 -13.29
CA GLN A 649 -41.53 0.25 -13.62
C GLN A 649 -41.74 -0.83 -12.53
N LEU A 650 -42.01 -0.48 -11.27
CA LEU A 650 -42.05 -1.44 -10.15
C LEU A 650 -43.41 -1.43 -9.43
N THR A 651 -44.47 -1.84 -10.13
CA THR A 651 -45.81 -2.07 -9.55
C THR A 651 -46.06 -3.58 -9.33
N PRO A 652 -46.92 -3.97 -8.37
CA PRO A 652 -47.26 -5.38 -8.14
C PRO A 652 -47.71 -6.14 -9.40
N LYS A 653 -48.32 -5.44 -10.37
CA LYS A 653 -48.75 -5.99 -11.67
C LYS A 653 -47.61 -6.54 -12.55
N ARG A 654 -46.36 -6.17 -12.28
CA ARG A 654 -45.18 -6.63 -13.05
C ARG A 654 -44.39 -7.72 -12.33
N ALA A 655 -44.90 -8.27 -11.22
CA ALA A 655 -44.18 -9.26 -10.42
C ALA A 655 -44.03 -10.58 -11.19
N ASP A 656 -42.84 -11.18 -11.11
CA ASP A 656 -42.57 -12.51 -11.65
C ASP A 656 -43.15 -13.62 -10.77
N MET A 657 -43.23 -13.34 -9.47
CA MET A 657 -43.63 -14.27 -8.43
C MET A 657 -44.40 -13.50 -7.36
N VAL A 658 -45.45 -14.11 -6.82
CA VAL A 658 -46.26 -13.54 -5.74
C VAL A 658 -46.24 -14.50 -4.55
N VAL A 659 -45.84 -13.98 -3.40
CA VAL A 659 -45.85 -14.70 -2.12
C VAL A 659 -47.01 -14.17 -1.27
N ALA A 660 -47.85 -15.05 -0.76
CA ALA A 660 -48.95 -14.70 0.12
C ALA A 660 -49.21 -15.82 1.14
N PRO A 661 -49.18 -15.54 2.46
CA PRO A 661 -49.33 -16.58 3.48
C PRO A 661 -50.76 -17.16 3.50
N ASP A 662 -51.74 -16.35 3.09
CA ASP A 662 -53.15 -16.73 2.93
C ASP A 662 -53.42 -17.66 1.73
N GLY A 663 -52.41 -17.94 0.89
CA GLY A 663 -52.54 -18.79 -0.30
C GLY A 663 -53.03 -18.06 -1.55
N SER A 664 -53.27 -16.74 -1.51
CA SER A 664 -53.71 -15.94 -2.66
C SER A 664 -52.59 -15.59 -3.66
N GLY A 665 -51.42 -16.25 -3.56
CA GLY A 665 -50.24 -16.08 -4.40
C GLY A 665 -49.70 -17.42 -4.91
N GLY A 666 -48.66 -17.39 -5.75
CA GLY A 666 -48.03 -18.60 -6.29
C GLY A 666 -47.14 -19.36 -5.29
N TYR A 667 -46.81 -18.72 -4.15
CA TYR A 667 -46.00 -19.28 -3.07
C TYR A 667 -46.57 -18.85 -1.72
N ARG A 668 -46.46 -19.71 -0.71
CA ARG A 668 -46.84 -19.37 0.69
C ARG A 668 -45.68 -18.83 1.51
N SER A 669 -44.45 -19.25 1.21
CA SER A 669 -43.23 -18.81 1.87
C SER A 669 -42.35 -17.97 0.93
N ILE A 670 -41.53 -17.08 1.50
CA ILE A 670 -40.59 -16.27 0.73
C ILE A 670 -39.41 -17.15 0.28
N LYS A 671 -38.99 -18.10 1.12
CA LYS A 671 -37.95 -19.08 0.81
C LYS A 671 -38.26 -19.90 -0.46
N ASP A 672 -39.48 -20.39 -0.61
CA ASP A 672 -39.87 -21.17 -1.80
C ASP A 672 -39.79 -20.34 -3.09
N ALA A 673 -40.19 -19.06 -3.01
CA ALA A 673 -40.08 -18.13 -4.13
C ALA A 673 -38.63 -17.82 -4.48
N ILE A 674 -37.75 -17.66 -3.48
CA ILE A 674 -36.30 -17.49 -3.69
C ILE A 674 -35.66 -18.72 -4.31
N ASP A 675 -36.05 -19.93 -3.88
CA ASP A 675 -35.55 -21.18 -4.45
C ASP A 675 -36.01 -21.34 -5.91
N ALA A 676 -37.27 -20.99 -6.20
CA ALA A 676 -37.79 -20.95 -7.56
C ALA A 676 -37.08 -19.91 -8.43
N ALA A 677 -36.84 -18.71 -7.91
CA ALA A 677 -36.11 -17.65 -8.60
C ALA A 677 -34.66 -18.08 -8.90
N THR A 678 -34.02 -18.77 -7.95
CA THR A 678 -32.68 -19.33 -8.12
C THR A 678 -32.65 -20.36 -9.24
N ARG A 679 -33.60 -21.32 -9.25
CA ARG A 679 -33.72 -22.30 -10.35
C ARG A 679 -33.93 -21.61 -11.70
N ARG A 680 -34.76 -20.56 -11.75
CA ARG A 680 -35.00 -19.78 -12.97
C ARG A 680 -33.72 -19.08 -13.44
N ARG A 681 -32.94 -18.50 -12.51
CA ARG A 681 -31.65 -17.87 -12.80
C ARG A 681 -30.63 -18.87 -13.34
N LEU A 682 -30.53 -20.06 -12.75
CA LEU A 682 -29.65 -21.13 -13.20
C LEU A 682 -30.00 -21.67 -14.60
N LYS A 683 -31.25 -21.51 -15.04
CA LYS A 683 -31.70 -21.82 -16.42
C LYS A 683 -31.43 -20.69 -17.44
N GLY A 684 -30.59 -19.70 -17.09
CA GLY A 684 -30.14 -18.66 -18.04
C GLY A 684 -31.03 -17.42 -18.09
N PHE A 685 -32.02 -17.28 -17.19
CA PHE A 685 -32.81 -16.06 -17.12
C PHE A 685 -31.92 -14.87 -16.73
N SER A 686 -31.89 -13.80 -17.54
CA SER A 686 -30.91 -12.70 -17.38
C SER A 686 -31.51 -11.41 -16.83
N ARG A 687 -32.82 -11.15 -16.99
CA ARG A 687 -33.45 -9.93 -16.48
C ARG A 687 -33.62 -9.92 -14.95
N ARG A 688 -33.90 -8.74 -14.39
CA ARG A 688 -34.29 -8.57 -12.98
C ARG A 688 -35.52 -9.43 -12.65
N ILE A 689 -35.45 -10.19 -11.57
CA ILE A 689 -36.57 -10.99 -11.05
C ILE A 689 -37.25 -10.17 -9.96
N MET A 690 -38.58 -10.00 -10.04
CA MET A 690 -39.34 -9.32 -9.00
C MET A 690 -40.25 -10.29 -8.26
N ILE A 691 -40.04 -10.42 -6.96
CA ILE A 691 -40.90 -11.16 -6.03
C ILE A 691 -41.74 -10.13 -5.26
N TYR A 692 -43.05 -10.18 -5.44
CA TYR A 692 -44.00 -9.40 -4.66
C TYR A 692 -44.45 -10.22 -3.46
N VAL A 693 -44.32 -9.66 -2.27
CA VAL A 693 -44.61 -10.29 -0.98
C VAL A 693 -45.78 -9.53 -0.35
N LYS A 694 -46.94 -10.17 -0.25
CA LYS A 694 -48.14 -9.55 0.31
C LYS A 694 -47.98 -9.26 1.81
N ALA A 695 -48.94 -8.53 2.37
CA ALA A 695 -49.04 -8.30 3.80
C ALA A 695 -49.10 -9.63 4.57
N GLY A 696 -48.38 -9.70 5.68
CA GLY A 696 -48.21 -10.91 6.47
C GLY A 696 -46.96 -10.88 7.33
N VAL A 697 -46.91 -11.77 8.32
CA VAL A 697 -45.73 -12.04 9.13
C VAL A 697 -45.15 -13.37 8.67
N TYR A 698 -43.92 -13.34 8.20
CA TYR A 698 -43.17 -14.47 7.66
C TYR A 698 -42.03 -14.80 8.63
N ASP A 699 -42.22 -15.83 9.45
CA ASP A 699 -41.20 -16.32 10.38
C ASP A 699 -40.26 -17.28 9.64
N GLU A 700 -39.28 -16.70 8.95
CA GLU A 700 -38.39 -17.40 8.03
C GLU A 700 -36.97 -16.84 8.13
N ILE A 701 -35.97 -17.72 8.23
CA ILE A 701 -34.57 -17.34 8.08
C ILE A 701 -34.16 -17.50 6.61
N ILE A 702 -33.85 -16.37 5.97
CA ILE A 702 -33.68 -16.30 4.51
C ILE A 702 -32.24 -15.95 4.14
N THR A 703 -31.71 -16.63 3.13
CA THR A 703 -30.40 -16.31 2.52
C THR A 703 -30.50 -16.26 1.00
N VAL A 704 -30.32 -15.07 0.42
CA VAL A 704 -30.17 -14.86 -1.02
C VAL A 704 -28.70 -15.02 -1.40
N LYS A 705 -28.36 -16.16 -2.03
CA LYS A 705 -26.99 -16.49 -2.46
C LYS A 705 -26.52 -15.62 -3.63
N SER A 706 -25.20 -15.52 -3.81
CA SER A 706 -24.56 -14.75 -4.90
C SER A 706 -24.98 -15.20 -6.31
N SER A 707 -25.46 -16.44 -6.47
CA SER A 707 -26.00 -16.96 -7.73
C SER A 707 -27.31 -16.29 -8.16
N LEU A 708 -28.06 -15.70 -7.23
CA LEU A 708 -29.32 -15.00 -7.49
C LEU A 708 -29.10 -13.48 -7.46
N TYR A 709 -28.55 -12.93 -8.54
CA TYR A 709 -28.35 -11.49 -8.74
C TYR A 709 -29.60 -10.82 -9.34
N ASP A 710 -29.64 -9.49 -9.30
CA ASP A 710 -30.73 -8.63 -9.78
C ASP A 710 -32.12 -9.10 -9.31
N LEU A 711 -32.25 -9.32 -8.01
CA LEU A 711 -33.51 -9.67 -7.36
C LEU A 711 -34.16 -8.41 -6.75
N THR A 712 -35.46 -8.27 -6.92
CA THR A 712 -36.28 -7.25 -6.24
C THR A 712 -37.29 -7.93 -5.32
N LEU A 713 -37.28 -7.59 -4.04
CA LEU A 713 -38.34 -7.93 -3.08
C LEU A 713 -39.20 -6.69 -2.84
N LEU A 714 -40.48 -6.77 -3.21
CA LEU A 714 -41.45 -5.69 -3.04
C LEU A 714 -42.52 -6.12 -2.04
N GLY A 715 -42.66 -5.40 -0.94
CA GLY A 715 -43.72 -5.62 0.05
C GLY A 715 -44.89 -4.64 -0.07
N ASP A 716 -45.95 -4.91 0.69
CA ASP A 716 -47.14 -4.04 0.77
C ASP A 716 -46.91 -2.76 1.58
N GLY A 717 -45.89 -2.73 2.44
CA GLY A 717 -45.54 -1.58 3.27
C GLY A 717 -44.73 -1.96 4.51
N ILE A 718 -44.00 -0.98 5.06
CA ILE A 718 -43.43 -1.07 6.41
C ILE A 718 -44.56 -1.42 7.40
N GLY A 719 -44.30 -2.36 8.30
CA GLY A 719 -45.27 -2.87 9.27
C GLY A 719 -46.38 -3.77 8.70
N LYS A 720 -46.52 -3.89 7.37
CA LYS A 720 -47.51 -4.76 6.72
C LYS A 720 -46.91 -6.09 6.27
N THR A 721 -45.77 -6.03 5.58
CA THR A 721 -45.00 -7.20 5.17
C THR A 721 -43.77 -7.30 6.07
N ILE A 722 -43.74 -8.33 6.94
CA ILE A 722 -42.72 -8.48 7.97
C ILE A 722 -42.03 -9.83 7.82
N ILE A 723 -40.72 -9.82 7.63
CA ILE A 723 -39.85 -11.00 7.70
C ILE A 723 -39.21 -11.01 9.08
N THR A 724 -39.43 -12.07 9.86
CA THR A 724 -39.02 -12.14 11.27
C THR A 724 -38.25 -13.41 11.59
N GLY A 725 -37.45 -13.35 12.64
CA GLY A 725 -36.69 -14.46 13.22
C GLY A 725 -36.10 -14.03 14.57
N SER A 726 -35.45 -14.94 15.30
CA SER A 726 -34.97 -14.67 16.68
C SER A 726 -33.58 -15.25 16.98
N ARG A 727 -32.78 -15.56 15.96
CA ARG A 727 -31.42 -16.09 16.16
C ARG A 727 -30.51 -15.03 16.77
N SER A 728 -29.59 -15.46 17.63
CA SER A 728 -28.62 -14.60 18.31
C SER A 728 -27.36 -15.37 18.71
N VAL A 729 -26.34 -14.64 19.16
CA VAL A 729 -25.11 -15.22 19.70
C VAL A 729 -25.35 -16.01 20.98
N ALA A 730 -26.19 -15.51 21.88
CA ALA A 730 -26.62 -16.24 23.07
C ALA A 730 -27.40 -17.53 22.72
N GLY A 731 -28.01 -17.60 21.54
CA GLY A 731 -28.65 -18.79 20.98
C GLY A 731 -27.70 -19.77 20.28
N GLY A 732 -26.38 -19.57 20.36
CA GLY A 732 -25.37 -20.47 19.76
C GLY A 732 -25.06 -20.20 18.28
N TYR A 733 -25.57 -19.11 17.70
CA TYR A 733 -25.21 -18.70 16.34
C TYR A 733 -24.04 -17.71 16.35
N THR A 734 -23.26 -17.62 15.29
CA THR A 734 -22.34 -16.46 15.19
C THR A 734 -23.15 -15.20 14.93
N THR A 735 -22.57 -14.02 15.15
CA THR A 735 -23.19 -12.75 14.73
C THR A 735 -23.59 -12.80 13.25
N PHE A 736 -22.73 -13.38 12.39
CA PHE A 736 -22.97 -13.52 10.96
C PHE A 736 -24.16 -14.44 10.64
N SER A 737 -24.30 -15.59 11.31
CA SER A 737 -25.39 -16.54 11.08
C SER A 737 -26.68 -16.25 11.87
N SER A 738 -26.66 -15.23 12.75
CA SER A 738 -27.84 -14.75 13.47
C SER A 738 -28.84 -13.97 12.61
N ALA A 739 -28.45 -13.57 11.39
CA ALA A 739 -29.26 -12.74 10.51
C ALA A 739 -30.58 -13.39 10.10
N THR A 740 -31.71 -12.73 10.39
CA THR A 740 -33.04 -13.13 9.87
C THR A 740 -33.05 -13.14 8.35
N PHE A 741 -32.50 -12.10 7.72
CA PHE A 741 -32.37 -12.01 6.27
C PHE A 741 -30.94 -11.67 5.86
N SER A 742 -30.34 -12.52 5.01
CA SER A 742 -29.00 -12.31 4.45
C SER A 742 -29.04 -12.23 2.93
N VAL A 743 -28.30 -11.29 2.33
CA VAL A 743 -28.23 -11.14 0.86
C VAL A 743 -26.82 -10.93 0.34
N PHE A 744 -26.43 -11.74 -0.64
CA PHE A 744 -25.12 -11.74 -1.30
C PHE A 744 -25.18 -11.64 -2.84
N GLY A 745 -26.38 -11.72 -3.44
CA GLY A 745 -26.59 -11.54 -4.87
C GLY A 745 -26.56 -10.06 -5.25
N ASP A 746 -25.66 -9.68 -6.16
CA ASP A 746 -25.45 -8.28 -6.58
C ASP A 746 -26.72 -7.64 -7.18
N GLY A 747 -26.86 -6.32 -7.04
CA GLY A 747 -28.00 -5.57 -7.58
C GLY A 747 -29.31 -5.82 -6.84
N PHE A 748 -29.28 -6.35 -5.62
CA PHE A 748 -30.48 -6.61 -4.84
C PHE A 748 -31.24 -5.33 -4.52
N VAL A 749 -32.57 -5.35 -4.65
CA VAL A 749 -33.45 -4.24 -4.26
C VAL A 749 -34.52 -4.76 -3.30
N ALA A 750 -34.67 -4.12 -2.13
CA ALA A 750 -35.83 -4.34 -1.27
C ALA A 750 -36.63 -3.04 -1.15
N ARG A 751 -37.96 -3.15 -1.21
CA ARG A 751 -38.86 -2.01 -1.11
C ARG A 751 -40.09 -2.33 -0.26
N ARG A 752 -40.48 -1.41 0.63
CA ARG A 752 -41.76 -1.44 1.35
C ARG A 752 -41.99 -2.69 2.21
N LEU A 753 -41.01 -3.10 3.00
CA LEU A 753 -41.15 -4.25 3.91
C LEU A 753 -40.30 -4.08 5.17
N THR A 754 -40.49 -4.99 6.13
CA THR A 754 -39.81 -4.97 7.43
C THR A 754 -38.94 -6.22 7.59
N PHE A 755 -37.68 -6.05 7.99
CA PHE A 755 -36.79 -7.11 8.46
C PHE A 755 -36.69 -6.99 9.98
N ARG A 756 -36.99 -8.07 10.71
CA ARG A 756 -37.06 -8.05 12.17
C ARG A 756 -36.26 -9.19 12.79
N ASN A 757 -35.54 -8.88 13.86
CA ASN A 757 -35.05 -9.87 14.81
C ASN A 757 -35.69 -9.63 16.19
N THR A 758 -36.39 -10.64 16.71
CA THR A 758 -37.17 -10.56 17.96
C THR A 758 -36.45 -11.10 19.18
N PHE A 759 -35.15 -11.45 19.09
CA PHE A 759 -34.39 -12.01 20.23
C PHE A 759 -34.46 -11.13 21.50
N GLY A 760 -34.38 -9.81 21.34
CA GLY A 760 -34.34 -8.87 22.47
C GLY A 760 -32.94 -8.29 22.72
N PRO A 761 -32.78 -7.45 23.75
CA PRO A 761 -31.48 -6.94 24.16
C PRO A 761 -30.65 -7.99 24.93
N GLY A 762 -29.34 -7.78 25.07
CA GLY A 762 -28.43 -8.64 25.83
C GLY A 762 -27.57 -9.60 25.00
N SER A 763 -27.76 -9.67 23.68
CA SER A 763 -26.86 -10.39 22.77
C SER A 763 -26.99 -9.87 21.33
N GLN A 764 -25.96 -10.11 20.51
CA GLN A 764 -25.95 -9.79 19.09
C GLN A 764 -27.04 -10.60 18.35
N ALA A 765 -27.92 -9.90 17.62
CA ALA A 765 -29.03 -10.53 16.90
C ALA A 765 -29.40 -9.71 15.65
N VAL A 766 -28.92 -10.18 14.49
CA VAL A 766 -29.02 -9.41 13.24
C VAL A 766 -30.41 -9.56 12.61
N ALA A 767 -31.04 -8.45 12.22
CA ALA A 767 -32.29 -8.45 11.44
C ALA A 767 -32.00 -8.52 9.94
N LEU A 768 -31.05 -7.72 9.47
CA LEU A 768 -30.63 -7.69 8.06
C LEU A 768 -29.10 -7.70 7.94
N LEU A 769 -28.59 -8.60 7.12
CA LEU A 769 -27.20 -8.64 6.66
C LEU A 769 -27.15 -8.46 5.15
N SER A 770 -26.53 -7.37 4.68
CA SER A 770 -26.26 -7.17 3.26
C SER A 770 -24.77 -7.29 2.98
N GLY A 771 -24.39 -8.28 2.17
CA GLY A 771 -23.09 -8.41 1.52
C GLY A 771 -23.20 -8.30 -0.01
N SER A 772 -24.31 -7.73 -0.51
CA SER A 772 -24.62 -7.57 -1.93
C SER A 772 -24.06 -6.26 -2.46
N ASP A 773 -23.28 -6.34 -3.53
CA ASP A 773 -22.76 -5.15 -4.20
C ASP A 773 -23.88 -4.45 -4.98
N ARG A 774 -23.90 -3.12 -4.93
CA ARG A 774 -24.92 -2.28 -5.57
C ARG A 774 -26.34 -2.62 -5.09
N SER A 775 -26.50 -2.89 -3.80
CA SER A 775 -27.80 -3.16 -3.19
C SER A 775 -28.53 -1.87 -2.77
N VAL A 776 -29.86 -1.85 -2.93
CA VAL A 776 -30.72 -0.73 -2.55
C VAL A 776 -31.85 -1.17 -1.62
N PHE A 777 -32.07 -0.41 -0.56
CA PHE A 777 -33.21 -0.58 0.34
C PHE A 777 -34.01 0.73 0.38
N TYR A 778 -35.27 0.67 0.00
CA TYR A 778 -36.12 1.87 -0.12
C TYR A 778 -37.44 1.70 0.63
N ARG A 779 -37.69 2.56 1.62
CA ARG A 779 -38.87 2.43 2.50
C ARG A 779 -38.94 1.05 3.15
N CYS A 780 -37.83 0.62 3.72
CA CYS A 780 -37.77 -0.61 4.52
C CYS A 780 -37.58 -0.28 6.00
N SER A 781 -38.06 -1.16 6.87
CA SER A 781 -37.79 -1.10 8.31
C SER A 781 -36.82 -2.21 8.70
N MET A 782 -35.84 -1.90 9.53
CA MET A 782 -34.90 -2.85 10.14
C MET A 782 -35.05 -2.76 11.66
N GLU A 783 -35.55 -3.83 12.26
CA GLU A 783 -36.03 -3.84 13.64
C GLU A 783 -35.29 -4.87 14.49
N GLY A 784 -34.57 -4.41 15.50
CA GLY A 784 -33.87 -5.27 16.45
C GLY A 784 -33.44 -4.50 17.70
N TYR A 785 -32.40 -5.01 18.37
CA TYR A 785 -31.73 -4.38 19.50
C TYR A 785 -30.24 -4.23 19.19
N GLN A 786 -29.40 -5.14 19.68
CA GLN A 786 -27.96 -5.14 19.39
C GLN A 786 -27.70 -5.72 18.00
N ASP A 787 -26.81 -5.09 17.23
CA ASP A 787 -26.36 -5.56 15.90
C ASP A 787 -27.51 -5.68 14.86
N THR A 788 -28.50 -4.79 14.90
CA THR A 788 -29.71 -4.89 14.05
C THR A 788 -29.42 -4.93 12.54
N LEU A 789 -28.60 -4.01 12.03
CA LEU A 789 -28.27 -3.87 10.61
C LEU A 789 -26.76 -4.11 10.39
N SER A 790 -26.45 -5.24 9.75
CA SER A 790 -25.11 -5.55 9.28
C SER A 790 -24.92 -5.07 7.84
N VAL A 791 -24.36 -3.86 7.70
CA VAL A 791 -23.80 -3.33 6.43
C VAL A 791 -22.46 -4.02 6.14
N TYR A 792 -22.54 -5.32 5.84
CA TYR A 792 -21.43 -6.27 5.93
C TYR A 792 -20.25 -5.91 5.03
N THR A 793 -20.44 -5.88 3.70
CA THR A 793 -19.41 -5.62 2.69
C THR A 793 -20.00 -4.96 1.42
N GLN A 794 -19.14 -4.58 0.47
CA GLN A 794 -19.51 -4.03 -0.86
C GLN A 794 -20.19 -2.65 -0.82
N ARG A 795 -20.77 -2.19 -1.94
CA ARG A 795 -21.47 -0.89 -2.03
C ARG A 795 -22.97 -1.04 -1.76
N GLN A 796 -23.53 -0.16 -0.93
CA GLN A 796 -24.93 -0.24 -0.51
C GLN A 796 -25.57 1.14 -0.38
N PHE A 797 -26.88 1.22 -0.63
CA PHE A 797 -27.66 2.45 -0.50
C PHE A 797 -28.98 2.20 0.24
N TYR A 798 -29.27 3.01 1.26
CA TYR A 798 -30.51 2.94 2.04
C TYR A 798 -31.21 4.29 1.98
N ARG A 799 -32.50 4.31 1.62
CA ARG A 799 -33.27 5.54 1.44
C ARG A 799 -34.64 5.44 2.10
N GLU A 800 -35.01 6.47 2.86
CA GLU A 800 -36.33 6.54 3.54
C GLU A 800 -36.61 5.29 4.40
N CYS A 801 -35.57 4.73 5.02
CA CYS A 801 -35.68 3.57 5.89
C CYS A 801 -35.91 3.97 7.35
N ASP A 802 -36.53 3.09 8.13
CA ASP A 802 -36.57 3.18 9.59
C ASP A 802 -35.65 2.12 10.18
N ILE A 803 -34.64 2.54 10.96
CA ILE A 803 -33.62 1.62 11.51
C ILE A 803 -33.64 1.76 13.03
N TYR A 804 -34.00 0.69 13.71
CA TYR A 804 -34.16 0.63 15.17
C TYR A 804 -33.02 -0.16 15.82
N GLY A 805 -32.56 0.26 17.00
CA GLY A 805 -31.66 -0.58 17.79
C GLY A 805 -31.08 0.08 19.03
N THR A 806 -30.10 -0.59 19.64
CA THR A 806 -29.47 -0.18 20.91
C THR A 806 -27.95 -0.09 20.77
N ILE A 807 -27.23 -1.21 20.91
CA ILE A 807 -25.77 -1.30 20.82
C ILE A 807 -25.36 -1.69 19.40
N ASP A 808 -24.41 -0.96 18.83
CA ASP A 808 -23.77 -1.24 17.53
C ASP A 808 -24.77 -1.55 16.39
N PHE A 809 -25.95 -0.94 16.43
CA PHE A 809 -27.07 -1.46 15.64
C PHE A 809 -26.98 -1.16 14.13
N ILE A 810 -25.99 -0.37 13.70
CA ILE A 810 -25.52 -0.27 12.32
C ILE A 810 -24.01 -0.58 12.30
N PHE A 811 -23.63 -1.77 11.87
CA PHE A 811 -22.23 -2.21 11.92
C PHE A 811 -21.81 -2.96 10.66
N GLY A 812 -20.49 -3.08 10.47
CA GLY A 812 -19.91 -3.77 9.32
C GLY A 812 -18.85 -2.94 8.60
N ASN A 813 -18.49 -3.37 7.39
CA ASN A 813 -17.40 -2.78 6.62
C ASN A 813 -17.77 -2.60 5.14
N ALA A 814 -19.03 -2.30 4.84
CA ALA A 814 -19.44 -1.85 3.51
C ALA A 814 -18.97 -0.41 3.21
N ALA A 815 -19.00 -0.03 1.93
CA ALA A 815 -19.10 1.37 1.52
C ALA A 815 -20.60 1.69 1.40
N VAL A 816 -21.15 2.36 2.42
CA VAL A 816 -22.61 2.54 2.53
C VAL A 816 -22.99 4.01 2.73
N VAL A 817 -24.04 4.43 2.02
CA VAL A 817 -24.74 5.70 2.28
C VAL A 817 -26.18 5.41 2.72
N ILE A 818 -26.55 5.92 3.89
CA ILE A 818 -27.90 5.91 4.43
C ILE A 818 -28.44 7.33 4.32
N GLN A 819 -29.40 7.55 3.44
CA GLN A 819 -29.88 8.88 3.07
C GLN A 819 -31.35 9.06 3.43
N ARG A 820 -31.71 10.22 4.01
CA ARG A 820 -33.10 10.57 4.38
C ARG A 820 -33.86 9.47 5.12
N SER A 821 -33.19 8.79 6.04
CA SER A 821 -33.75 7.72 6.85
C SER A 821 -34.02 8.19 8.29
N SER A 822 -34.82 7.42 9.05
CA SER A 822 -34.97 7.60 10.49
C SER A 822 -34.07 6.60 11.23
N ILE A 823 -33.17 7.11 12.05
CA ILE A 823 -32.32 6.33 12.95
C ILE A 823 -32.91 6.43 14.36
N ILE A 824 -33.38 5.31 14.91
CA ILE A 824 -34.29 5.28 16.06
C ILE A 824 -33.68 4.46 17.20
N LEU A 825 -33.25 5.16 18.25
CA LEU A 825 -32.60 4.53 19.41
C LEU A 825 -33.65 4.00 20.37
N ARG A 826 -33.55 2.71 20.73
CA ARG A 826 -34.43 2.03 21.66
C ARG A 826 -33.89 2.07 23.09
N LYS A 827 -34.69 1.61 24.05
CA LYS A 827 -34.23 1.44 25.44
C LYS A 827 -33.32 0.20 25.55
N PRO A 828 -32.04 0.34 25.94
CA PRO A 828 -31.16 -0.80 26.19
C PRO A 828 -31.40 -1.42 27.58
N LEU A 829 -30.62 -2.43 27.97
CA LEU A 829 -30.70 -2.96 29.34
C LEU A 829 -30.20 -1.91 30.36
N PRO A 830 -30.61 -2.01 31.63
CA PRO A 830 -30.10 -1.13 32.68
C PRO A 830 -28.57 -1.10 32.73
N GLY A 831 -27.99 0.11 32.74
CA GLY A 831 -26.53 0.32 32.79
C GLY A 831 -25.83 0.31 31.43
N GLU A 832 -26.52 -0.08 30.36
CA GLU A 832 -25.97 -0.03 29.00
C GLU A 832 -26.13 1.35 28.35
N SER A 833 -25.26 1.62 27.38
CA SER A 833 -25.34 2.79 26.51
C SER A 833 -25.75 2.39 25.10
N ASN A 834 -26.47 3.26 24.40
CA ASN A 834 -26.73 3.05 22.98
C ASN A 834 -25.53 3.50 22.13
N VAL A 835 -25.28 2.77 21.05
CA VAL A 835 -24.24 3.10 20.07
C VAL A 835 -24.81 2.88 18.67
N ILE A 836 -24.89 3.96 17.87
CA ILE A 836 -25.51 3.88 16.55
C ILE A 836 -24.63 3.09 15.59
N THR A 837 -23.36 3.48 15.43
CA THR A 837 -22.46 2.80 14.48
C THR A 837 -21.27 2.11 15.14
N ALA A 838 -20.93 0.92 14.64
CA ALA A 838 -19.66 0.25 14.92
C ALA A 838 -18.98 -0.13 13.60
N GLN A 839 -18.26 0.83 13.01
CA GLN A 839 -17.68 0.64 11.68
C GLN A 839 -16.37 -0.16 11.75
N GLY A 840 -16.27 -1.20 10.92
CA GLY A 840 -15.26 -2.25 10.99
C GLY A 840 -14.12 -2.15 9.98
N ARG A 841 -13.71 -0.95 9.54
CA ARG A 841 -12.56 -0.81 8.63
C ARG A 841 -11.25 -1.05 9.37
N SER A 842 -10.51 -2.06 8.93
CA SER A 842 -9.31 -2.57 9.59
C SER A 842 -8.02 -2.27 8.84
N ASP A 843 -8.11 -1.94 7.55
CA ASP A 843 -7.00 -1.56 6.69
C ASP A 843 -7.31 -0.19 6.05
N PRO A 844 -6.39 0.79 6.10
CA PRO A 844 -6.66 2.14 5.60
C PRO A 844 -6.85 2.20 4.08
N LEU A 845 -6.43 1.17 3.35
CA LEU A 845 -6.58 1.04 1.90
C LEU A 845 -7.96 0.52 1.51
N GLN A 846 -8.76 0.01 2.45
CA GLN A 846 -10.15 -0.33 2.16
C GLN A 846 -10.96 0.94 1.83
N ASN A 847 -11.76 0.87 0.76
CA ASN A 847 -12.59 1.97 0.30
C ASN A 847 -13.96 2.04 1.02
N THR A 848 -14.01 1.62 2.27
CA THR A 848 -15.25 1.34 3.03
C THR A 848 -15.51 2.39 4.11
N GLY A 849 -16.73 2.44 4.63
CA GLY A 849 -17.16 3.42 5.64
C GLY A 849 -18.68 3.55 5.68
N ILE A 850 -19.18 4.13 6.77
CA ILE A 850 -20.61 4.40 6.96
C ILE A 850 -20.86 5.90 6.83
N VAL A 851 -21.71 6.30 5.90
CA VAL A 851 -22.15 7.70 5.76
C VAL A 851 -23.65 7.77 6.02
N ILE A 852 -24.04 8.58 7.00
CA ILE A 852 -25.44 8.89 7.30
C ILE A 852 -25.70 10.33 6.87
N GLN A 853 -26.51 10.52 5.83
CA GLN A 853 -26.76 11.80 5.19
C GLN A 853 -28.23 12.21 5.27
N ALA A 854 -28.51 13.48 5.54
CA ALA A 854 -29.85 14.09 5.47
C ALA A 854 -30.93 13.31 6.26
N SER A 855 -30.54 12.61 7.31
CA SER A 855 -31.36 11.68 8.07
C SER A 855 -31.78 12.29 9.42
N ARG A 856 -32.70 11.61 10.12
CA ARG A 856 -33.20 12.04 11.44
C ARG A 856 -32.79 11.05 12.51
N ILE A 857 -32.06 11.50 13.52
CA ILE A 857 -31.63 10.68 14.65
C ILE A 857 -32.48 11.04 15.87
N ARG A 858 -33.20 10.05 16.43
CA ARG A 858 -34.19 10.29 17.48
C ARG A 858 -34.33 9.11 18.45
N ALA A 859 -34.79 9.40 19.66
CA ALA A 859 -35.22 8.38 20.61
C ALA A 859 -36.54 7.74 20.17
N GLY A 860 -36.64 6.42 20.29
CA GLY A 860 -37.89 5.66 20.21
C GLY A 860 -38.82 5.92 21.39
N PRO A 861 -40.10 5.51 21.31
CA PRO A 861 -41.07 5.73 22.39
C PRO A 861 -40.62 5.17 23.75
N ASP A 862 -39.99 4.00 23.74
CA ASP A 862 -39.44 3.28 24.90
C ASP A 862 -38.25 3.97 25.56
N LEU A 863 -37.39 4.63 24.77
CA LEU A 863 -36.26 5.40 25.30
C LEU A 863 -36.72 6.76 25.84
N ARG A 864 -37.74 7.39 25.22
CA ARG A 864 -38.27 8.68 25.70
C ARG A 864 -38.84 8.59 27.11
N THR A 865 -39.48 7.47 27.45
CA THR A 865 -40.03 7.23 28.79
C THR A 865 -38.97 6.89 29.84
N ALA A 866 -37.78 6.43 29.42
CA ALA A 866 -36.65 6.14 30.32
C ALA A 866 -35.89 7.39 30.81
N GLY A 867 -36.19 8.57 30.25
CA GLY A 867 -35.53 9.84 30.59
C GLY A 867 -34.06 9.94 30.13
N ARG A 868 -33.34 10.98 30.57
CA ARG A 868 -31.92 11.23 30.20
C ARG A 868 -30.90 10.29 30.87
N ARG A 869 -31.33 9.16 31.45
CA ARG A 869 -30.45 8.25 32.20
C ARG A 869 -29.63 7.31 31.31
N VAL A 870 -29.91 7.26 30.01
CA VAL A 870 -29.22 6.40 29.04
C VAL A 870 -28.35 7.26 28.12
N HIS A 871 -27.04 7.05 28.17
CA HIS A 871 -26.12 7.67 27.23
C HIS A 871 -26.26 7.05 25.84
N SER A 872 -26.27 7.90 24.80
CA SER A 872 -26.33 7.42 23.42
C SER A 872 -25.28 8.09 22.56
N TYR A 873 -24.50 7.29 21.83
CA TYR A 873 -23.35 7.75 21.05
C TYR A 873 -23.57 7.52 19.56
N LEU A 874 -23.00 8.41 18.74
CA LEU A 874 -22.97 8.32 17.28
C LEU A 874 -22.22 7.07 16.80
N GLY A 875 -21.20 6.62 17.54
CA GLY A 875 -20.50 5.39 17.23
C GLY A 875 -19.28 5.10 18.11
N ARG A 876 -18.67 3.94 17.86
CA ARG A 876 -17.39 3.52 18.46
C ARG A 876 -16.52 2.74 17.46
N PRO A 877 -15.18 2.83 17.55
CA PRO A 877 -14.28 2.27 16.54
C PRO A 877 -14.04 0.77 16.74
N TRP A 878 -14.89 -0.07 16.13
CA TRP A 878 -14.73 -1.53 16.20
C TRP A 878 -13.42 -2.02 15.57
N GLN A 879 -12.85 -1.30 14.60
CA GLN A 879 -11.57 -1.64 13.98
C GLN A 879 -10.65 -0.41 13.86
N LEU A 880 -9.34 -0.67 13.66
CA LEU A 880 -8.26 0.32 13.77
C LEU A 880 -8.46 1.57 12.90
N HIS A 881 -9.08 1.42 11.73
CA HIS A 881 -9.28 2.50 10.76
C HIS A 881 -10.76 2.86 10.58
N SER A 882 -11.57 2.66 11.63
CA SER A 882 -13.01 2.92 11.63
C SER A 882 -13.35 4.26 10.97
N ARG A 883 -14.33 4.27 10.05
CA ARG A 883 -14.71 5.47 9.29
C ARG A 883 -16.22 5.66 9.22
N THR A 884 -16.70 6.71 9.89
CA THR A 884 -18.12 7.06 9.98
C THR A 884 -18.32 8.57 9.84
N LEU A 885 -19.27 8.99 9.00
CA LEU A 885 -19.63 10.39 8.85
C LEU A 885 -21.13 10.63 9.02
N TYR A 886 -21.46 11.73 9.69
CA TYR A 886 -22.82 12.25 9.81
C TYR A 886 -22.93 13.61 9.11
N LEU A 887 -23.64 13.65 7.99
CA LEU A 887 -23.75 14.81 7.10
C LEU A 887 -25.19 15.34 7.00
N GLN A 888 -25.43 16.62 7.25
CA GLN A 888 -26.74 17.29 7.09
C GLN A 888 -27.91 16.63 7.87
N ASN A 889 -27.63 15.95 8.97
CA ASN A 889 -28.65 15.26 9.75
C ASN A 889 -29.36 16.19 10.73
N TYR A 890 -30.58 15.85 11.11
CA TYR A 890 -31.20 16.35 12.34
C TYR A 890 -30.92 15.40 13.49
N MET A 891 -30.33 15.90 14.58
CA MET A 891 -30.00 15.15 15.79
C MET A 891 -30.84 15.64 16.97
N ALA A 892 -31.78 14.81 17.42
CA ALA A 892 -32.56 15.09 18.62
C ALA A 892 -31.68 15.10 19.89
N ASN A 893 -32.24 15.56 21.00
CA ASN A 893 -31.55 15.68 22.30
C ASN A 893 -31.45 14.31 23.00
N VAL A 894 -30.90 13.34 22.29
CA VAL A 894 -30.64 11.96 22.75
C VAL A 894 -29.15 11.62 22.67
N ILE A 895 -28.39 12.33 21.82
CA ILE A 895 -26.96 12.12 21.64
C ILE A 895 -26.20 12.76 22.79
N ASP A 896 -25.32 11.97 23.41
CA ASP A 896 -24.42 12.43 24.45
C ASP A 896 -23.54 13.60 23.93
N PRO A 897 -23.27 14.64 24.73
CA PRO A 897 -22.40 15.74 24.31
C PRO A 897 -21.01 15.30 23.83
N ALA A 898 -20.45 14.22 24.37
CA ALA A 898 -19.19 13.62 23.92
C ALA A 898 -19.27 13.13 22.46
N GLY A 899 -20.48 12.77 22.00
CA GLY A 899 -20.81 12.34 20.65
C GLY A 899 -20.36 10.91 20.34
N TRP A 900 -19.13 10.54 20.66
CA TRP A 900 -18.50 9.27 20.30
C TRP A 900 -18.00 8.53 21.53
N MET A 901 -17.96 7.19 21.44
CA MET A 901 -17.58 6.31 22.55
C MET A 901 -16.30 5.53 22.21
N GLU A 902 -15.40 5.38 23.18
CA GLU A 902 -14.23 4.53 23.04
C GLU A 902 -14.65 3.06 22.86
N PHE A 903 -13.89 2.29 22.08
CA PHE A 903 -14.12 0.84 21.98
C PHE A 903 -13.34 0.08 23.07
N ASN A 904 -12.04 0.36 23.20
CA ASN A 904 -11.18 -0.20 24.25
C ASN A 904 -10.01 0.76 24.54
N GLY A 905 -10.18 1.64 25.53
CA GLY A 905 -9.23 2.70 25.87
C GLY A 905 -8.82 3.50 24.63
N ARG A 906 -7.51 3.66 24.43
CA ARG A 906 -6.94 4.44 23.31
C ARG A 906 -6.91 3.73 21.95
N PHE A 907 -7.51 2.55 21.81
CA PHE A 907 -7.55 1.84 20.52
C PHE A 907 -8.22 2.70 19.43
N ALA A 908 -7.60 2.75 18.24
CA ALA A 908 -8.07 3.45 17.03
C ALA A 908 -8.22 4.98 17.10
N LEU A 909 -8.17 5.63 18.27
CA LEU A 909 -8.49 7.06 18.43
C LEU A 909 -7.59 8.00 17.59
N ASP A 910 -6.39 7.55 17.24
CA ASP A 910 -5.44 8.31 16.41
C ASP A 910 -5.55 8.00 14.90
N THR A 911 -6.27 6.94 14.51
CA THR A 911 -6.27 6.36 13.16
C THR A 911 -7.65 6.20 12.53
N LEU A 912 -8.71 6.30 13.33
CA LEU A 912 -10.09 6.39 12.85
C LEU A 912 -10.32 7.71 12.08
N TYR A 913 -11.40 7.75 11.30
CA TYR A 913 -11.84 8.93 10.56
C TYR A 913 -13.33 9.17 10.84
N TYR A 914 -13.62 9.91 11.90
CA TYR A 914 -14.98 10.29 12.27
C TYR A 914 -15.22 11.75 11.98
N GLY A 915 -16.46 12.12 11.64
CA GLY A 915 -16.78 13.52 11.53
C GLY A 915 -18.25 13.85 11.30
N GLU A 916 -18.53 15.13 11.50
CA GLU A 916 -19.86 15.71 11.49
C GLU A 916 -19.84 16.95 10.60
N TYR A 917 -20.83 17.12 9.72
CA TYR A 917 -20.92 18.27 8.83
C TYR A 917 -22.35 18.77 8.70
N LYS A 918 -22.58 20.06 9.02
CA LYS A 918 -23.89 20.74 8.93
C LYS A 918 -25.06 19.96 9.56
N ASN A 919 -24.81 19.23 10.64
CA ASN A 919 -25.88 18.61 11.43
C ASN A 919 -26.62 19.68 12.25
N THR A 920 -27.93 19.53 12.38
CA THR A 920 -28.82 20.46 13.10
C THR A 920 -29.49 19.76 14.28
N GLY A 921 -30.16 20.52 15.14
CA GLY A 921 -30.86 20.01 16.31
C GLY A 921 -30.01 20.03 17.59
N PRO A 922 -30.63 19.80 18.75
CA PRO A 922 -29.96 19.92 20.05
C PRO A 922 -28.80 18.93 20.27
N GLY A 923 -28.83 17.76 19.62
CA GLY A 923 -27.76 16.75 19.72
C GLY A 923 -26.53 17.01 18.85
N SER A 924 -26.56 18.00 17.95
CA SER A 924 -25.47 18.26 16.98
C SER A 924 -24.39 19.24 17.48
N ARG A 925 -24.46 19.67 18.75
CA ARG A 925 -23.50 20.64 19.31
C ARG A 925 -22.11 20.04 19.45
N LEU A 926 -21.12 20.67 18.80
CA LEU A 926 -19.74 20.16 18.74
C LEU A 926 -18.86 20.52 19.94
N LEU A 927 -19.21 21.54 20.72
CA LEU A 927 -18.35 22.14 21.76
C LEU A 927 -17.85 21.17 22.86
N LYS A 928 -18.55 20.04 23.07
CA LYS A 928 -18.22 19.05 24.10
C LYS A 928 -17.85 17.69 23.52
N ARG A 929 -17.61 17.60 22.20
CA ARG A 929 -17.18 16.36 21.57
C ARG A 929 -15.83 15.93 22.12
N VAL A 930 -15.59 14.62 22.09
CA VAL A 930 -14.29 14.03 22.44
C VAL A 930 -13.15 14.66 21.62
N ASN A 931 -11.98 14.85 22.24
CA ASN A 931 -10.81 15.42 21.58
C ASN A 931 -9.87 14.32 21.06
N TRP A 932 -10.31 13.59 20.03
CA TRP A 932 -9.51 12.53 19.41
C TRP A 932 -8.89 13.03 18.11
N LYS A 933 -7.64 12.60 17.83
CA LYS A 933 -6.96 12.97 16.59
C LYS A 933 -7.68 12.49 15.32
N GLY A 934 -8.39 11.36 15.40
CA GLY A 934 -9.22 10.85 14.30
C GLY A 934 -10.60 11.50 14.17
N LEU A 935 -10.98 12.42 15.06
CA LEU A 935 -12.21 13.19 14.92
C LEU A 935 -11.92 14.46 14.10
N HIS A 936 -12.64 14.60 12.99
CA HIS A 936 -12.44 15.67 12.02
C HIS A 936 -13.60 16.66 12.04
N GLU A 937 -13.25 17.94 12.11
CA GLU A 937 -14.19 19.04 11.94
C GLU A 937 -14.25 19.48 10.47
N PHE A 938 -15.44 19.52 9.91
CA PHE A 938 -15.67 19.95 8.53
C PHE A 938 -16.38 21.30 8.49
N ARG A 939 -15.83 22.23 7.71
CA ARG A 939 -16.32 23.61 7.57
C ARG A 939 -16.89 23.90 6.18
N SER A 940 -16.56 23.09 5.18
CA SER A 940 -17.06 23.24 3.80
C SER A 940 -17.53 21.93 3.19
N ALA A 941 -18.39 22.04 2.16
CA ALA A 941 -18.88 20.88 1.42
C ALA A 941 -17.77 20.16 0.64
N SER A 942 -16.73 20.89 0.21
CA SER A 942 -15.58 20.32 -0.50
C SER A 942 -14.76 19.35 0.36
N GLN A 943 -14.73 19.53 1.68
CA GLN A 943 -14.01 18.62 2.58
C GLN A 943 -14.71 17.27 2.76
N VAL A 944 -16.00 17.18 2.41
CA VAL A 944 -16.83 15.99 2.60
C VAL A 944 -17.47 15.49 1.31
N SER A 945 -17.16 16.12 0.16
CA SER A 945 -17.75 15.77 -1.14
C SER A 945 -17.38 14.36 -1.58
N GLU A 946 -16.24 13.82 -1.13
CA GLU A 946 -15.86 12.43 -1.41
C GLU A 946 -16.81 11.39 -0.77
N PHE A 947 -17.58 11.79 0.24
CA PHE A 947 -18.48 10.91 1.00
C PHE A 947 -19.94 10.93 0.51
N THR A 948 -20.24 11.64 -0.58
CA THR A 948 -21.60 11.69 -1.16
C THR A 948 -21.94 10.40 -1.93
N VAL A 949 -23.21 10.21 -2.28
CA VAL A 949 -23.66 9.06 -3.08
C VAL A 949 -22.89 8.92 -4.39
N GLY A 950 -22.65 10.04 -5.08
CA GLY A 950 -21.90 10.06 -6.34
C GLY A 950 -20.47 9.59 -6.17
N ASN A 951 -19.73 10.17 -5.22
CA ASN A 951 -18.30 9.89 -5.09
C ASN A 951 -18.03 8.62 -4.28
N PHE A 952 -18.66 8.45 -3.13
CA PHE A 952 -18.30 7.37 -2.21
C PHE A 952 -18.68 5.98 -2.73
N ILE A 953 -19.86 5.87 -3.33
CA ILE A 953 -20.41 4.58 -3.79
C ILE A 953 -20.66 4.54 -5.30
N GLY A 954 -20.30 5.58 -6.05
CA GLY A 954 -20.51 5.62 -7.51
C GLY A 954 -21.99 5.55 -7.90
N GLY A 955 -22.89 6.03 -7.03
CA GLY A 955 -24.33 5.76 -7.07
C GLY A 955 -25.00 6.18 -8.39
N GLY A 956 -24.48 7.21 -9.05
CA GLY A 956 -25.01 7.69 -10.34
C GLY A 956 -24.99 6.65 -11.47
N LYS A 957 -24.16 5.60 -11.38
CA LYS A 957 -24.09 4.53 -12.40
C LYS A 957 -25.09 3.38 -12.20
N TRP A 958 -25.58 3.18 -10.98
CA TRP A 958 -26.28 1.93 -10.65
C TRP A 958 -27.57 2.11 -9.83
N ILE A 959 -27.78 3.25 -9.19
CA ILE A 959 -29.05 3.56 -8.52
C ILE A 959 -30.16 3.94 -9.52
N PRO A 960 -29.94 4.74 -10.59
CA PRO A 960 -31.02 5.15 -11.49
C PRO A 960 -31.86 3.99 -12.07
N PRO A 961 -31.27 2.87 -12.53
CA PRO A 961 -32.04 1.73 -13.03
C PRO A 961 -32.96 1.07 -11.99
N THR A 962 -32.79 1.35 -10.70
CA THR A 962 -33.65 0.82 -9.63
C THR A 962 -34.96 1.59 -9.46
N GLY A 963 -35.06 2.80 -10.04
CA GLY A 963 -36.21 3.69 -9.85
C GLY A 963 -36.33 4.29 -8.43
N VAL A 964 -35.31 4.13 -7.58
CA VAL A 964 -35.27 4.69 -6.22
C VAL A 964 -34.74 6.14 -6.28
N PRO A 965 -35.41 7.10 -5.62
CA PRO A 965 -34.90 8.47 -5.55
C PRO A 965 -33.61 8.55 -4.72
N PHE A 966 -32.68 9.40 -5.13
CA PHE A 966 -31.43 9.63 -4.40
C PHE A 966 -30.91 11.03 -4.68
N ASP A 967 -30.21 11.61 -3.70
CA ASP A 967 -29.47 12.84 -3.88
C ASP A 967 -27.99 12.46 -4.16
N LEU A 968 -27.45 12.84 -5.31
CA LEU A 968 -26.08 12.47 -5.73
C LEU A 968 -25.00 13.14 -4.86
N GLY A 969 -25.28 14.36 -4.39
CA GLY A 969 -24.35 15.26 -3.71
C GLY A 969 -24.96 16.00 -2.51
N PHE A 970 -24.44 17.20 -2.22
CA PHE A 970 -24.91 18.09 -1.15
C PHE A 970 -26.02 19.04 -1.58
#